data_AF-A0A8S1EW15-F1
#
_entry.id   AF-A0A8S1EW15-F1
#
_cell.length_a   1.000
_cell.length_b   1.000
_cell.length_c   1.000
_cell.angle_alpha   90.00
_cell.angle_beta   90.00
_cell.angle_gamma   90.00
#
_symmetry.space_group_name_H-M   'P 1'
#
loop_
_entity.id
_entity.type
_entity.pdbx_description
1 polymer ?
#
loop_
_entity_poly.entity_id
_entity_poly.type
_entity_poly.pdbx_seq_one_letter_code
_entity_poly.pdbx_strand_id
1 'polypeptide(L)'
;MIIEVRDDLGTAASIFSRKHPLSCWLSSMLMCFADAFLANFLLGEPVIAPFKRHDDVILATIVWYLVFYAPFDGIYKLAKLTPVKCVLAVMKEVKRAYKISHGVSHAAKHYPHSYLVQILVGTAKGAGSGIVRTLEQLVRGVWLPNHNEILRPTFATKACVAAASILALEKNGTYISAPHDLIYLVIVGFLVYFKLSALLLNVTDPFAPIENLFCAIFMGGIWDAVSRALAAARDRRNGVHANENGSIANGEKKEQMTDTDESGDSKKSKKLHSLNEIKVIEINRHNFNQIWPYLLVCIKASDFIAVDLELSGLGKGIRAKNIEERYLAMREAAKTRSVLSLGITTLKLVHKSEEKKRMKYEAQVFNILTLSVNDFVIEPNALEFLAKHSFDFNRLINSGVKFQSDNCPLSTLFHEIFNTSATFCVHNGLIDLIFIYQQFYGADLPETLDEFRNNLHELFPMDYLPLIDSKYLAEYQTRMTSSYLEYVFRRSQGDNEIESMNRRIHVDIVFPQREMQCIQDATENVKCALPDGFPNHPIPVDLNTHLCLSFANHGFCNNAKCLKVHDVDLAIDSQRVKEQKVIFKRKRRYSNVIAETVADEIENDEKAWKEAKFGAHFKMADFKAKKAAQLSSSGLHRAGVDAFMTAFAVIFQQRLELMKTNRIAQEYLNKLPLTGKDLPLVFGPFKNKRNPDDRHNNIITKISAERERVRGLKNCC
;
A
#
# COMPACT_ATOMS: atom_id res chain seq x y z
N MET A 1 6.69 -27.14 -26.00
CA MET A 1 5.58 -26.42 -25.34
C MET A 1 5.23 -27.10 -24.03
N ILE A 2 4.79 -28.36 -24.03
CA ILE A 2 4.36 -29.05 -22.79
C ILE A 2 5.50 -29.22 -21.77
N ILE A 3 6.71 -29.51 -22.22
CA ILE A 3 7.91 -29.55 -21.33
C ILE A 3 8.12 -28.20 -20.63
N GLU A 4 7.85 -27.09 -21.31
CA GLU A 4 7.98 -25.74 -20.76
C GLU A 4 6.86 -25.46 -19.73
N VAL A 5 5.63 -25.91 -19.98
CA VAL A 5 4.53 -25.86 -18.99
C VAL A 5 4.88 -26.64 -17.73
N ARG A 6 5.51 -27.82 -17.89
CA ARG A 6 5.99 -28.63 -16.77
C ARG A 6 7.12 -27.95 -16.00
N ASP A 7 8.08 -27.36 -16.71
CA ASP A 7 9.19 -26.63 -16.08
C ASP A 7 8.69 -25.37 -15.33
N ASP A 8 7.69 -24.67 -15.87
CA ASP A 8 7.04 -23.50 -15.24
C ASP A 8 6.29 -23.85 -13.95
N LEU A 9 5.82 -25.09 -13.80
CA LEU A 9 5.19 -25.56 -12.58
C LEU A 9 6.21 -25.90 -11.48
N GLY A 10 7.51 -25.96 -11.81
CA GLY A 10 8.60 -26.16 -10.87
C GLY A 10 8.41 -27.41 -9.98
N THR A 11 8.67 -27.25 -8.69
CA THR A 11 8.51 -28.32 -7.69
C THR A 11 7.06 -28.77 -7.49
N ALA A 12 6.09 -27.93 -7.84
CA ALA A 12 4.66 -28.24 -7.73
C ALA A 12 4.11 -29.06 -8.91
N ALA A 13 4.91 -29.29 -9.98
CA ALA A 13 4.45 -29.95 -11.19
C ALA A 13 3.85 -31.35 -10.97
N SER A 14 4.47 -32.16 -10.09
CA SER A 14 4.02 -33.52 -9.78
C SER A 14 2.72 -33.54 -8.97
N ILE A 15 2.60 -32.64 -7.99
CA ILE A 15 1.40 -32.51 -7.15
C ILE A 15 0.25 -31.94 -7.96
N PHE A 16 0.50 -30.89 -8.74
CA PHE A 16 -0.51 -30.20 -9.53
C PHE A 16 -1.09 -31.06 -10.64
N SER A 17 -0.27 -31.73 -11.44
CA SER A 17 -0.75 -32.61 -12.51
C SER A 17 -1.62 -33.74 -11.99
N ARG A 18 -1.26 -34.34 -10.85
CA ARG A 18 -2.03 -35.43 -10.22
C ARG A 18 -3.33 -34.96 -9.57
N LYS A 19 -3.32 -33.80 -8.91
CA LYS A 19 -4.49 -33.26 -8.19
C LYS A 19 -5.47 -32.56 -9.14
N HIS A 20 -4.97 -31.96 -10.22
CA HIS A 20 -5.76 -31.18 -11.18
C HIS A 20 -5.42 -31.54 -12.64
N PRO A 21 -5.68 -32.80 -13.08
CA PRO A 21 -5.27 -33.28 -14.40
C PRO A 21 -5.93 -32.53 -15.55
N LEU A 22 -7.21 -32.16 -15.41
CA LEU A 22 -7.93 -31.38 -16.43
C LEU A 22 -7.38 -29.97 -16.60
N SER A 23 -7.00 -29.31 -15.49
CA SER A 23 -6.39 -27.98 -15.55
C SER A 23 -5.00 -28.05 -16.19
N CYS A 24 -4.21 -29.07 -15.83
CA CYS A 24 -2.90 -29.32 -16.44
C CYS A 24 -3.00 -29.63 -17.95
N TRP A 25 -4.00 -30.41 -18.36
CA TRP A 25 -4.29 -30.66 -19.77
C TRP A 25 -4.69 -29.38 -20.49
N LEU A 26 -5.61 -28.60 -19.92
CA LEU A 26 -6.07 -27.34 -20.52
C LEU A 26 -4.94 -26.33 -20.70
N SER A 27 -4.10 -26.14 -19.67
CA SER A 27 -2.87 -25.35 -19.75
C SER A 27 -1.96 -25.79 -20.90
N SER A 28 -1.80 -27.12 -21.06
CA SER A 28 -0.98 -27.69 -22.11
C SER A 28 -1.57 -27.46 -23.50
N MET A 29 -2.90 -27.57 -23.66
CA MET A 29 -3.60 -27.30 -24.92
C MET A 29 -3.55 -25.81 -25.28
N LEU A 30 -3.74 -24.91 -24.32
CA LEU A 30 -3.62 -23.47 -24.50
C LEU A 30 -2.23 -23.09 -25.04
N MET A 31 -1.17 -23.70 -24.50
CA MET A 31 0.20 -23.44 -24.97
C MET A 31 0.55 -24.12 -26.29
N CYS A 32 -0.01 -25.29 -26.59
CA CYS A 32 0.21 -25.99 -27.87
C CYS A 32 -0.44 -25.28 -29.06
N PHE A 33 -1.61 -24.66 -28.84
CA PHE A 33 -2.41 -23.98 -29.86
C PHE A 33 -2.47 -22.46 -29.70
N ALA A 34 -1.60 -21.88 -28.86
CA ALA A 34 -1.57 -20.45 -28.55
C ALA A 34 -1.54 -19.55 -29.79
N ASP A 35 -0.76 -19.94 -30.80
CA ASP A 35 -0.67 -19.23 -32.08
C ASP A 35 -2.02 -19.15 -32.82
N ALA A 36 -2.80 -20.22 -32.78
CA ALA A 36 -4.09 -20.27 -33.45
C ALA A 36 -5.17 -19.54 -32.64
N PHE A 37 -5.17 -19.65 -31.30
CA PHE A 37 -6.06 -18.85 -30.45
C PHE A 37 -5.89 -17.35 -30.68
N LEU A 38 -4.64 -16.88 -30.68
CA LEU A 38 -4.35 -15.47 -30.83
C LEU A 38 -4.65 -14.98 -32.25
N ALA A 39 -4.31 -15.75 -33.29
CA ALA A 39 -4.63 -15.39 -34.67
C ALA A 39 -6.14 -15.33 -34.91
N ASN A 40 -6.90 -16.29 -34.41
CA ASN A 40 -8.36 -16.31 -34.55
C ASN A 40 -9.01 -15.15 -33.81
N PHE A 41 -8.52 -14.83 -32.60
CA PHE A 41 -8.97 -13.67 -31.84
C PHE A 41 -8.75 -12.35 -32.61
N LEU A 42 -7.58 -12.17 -33.24
CA LEU A 42 -7.28 -10.98 -34.04
C LEU A 42 -8.11 -10.87 -35.32
N LEU A 43 -8.50 -12.00 -35.92
CA LEU A 43 -9.31 -12.05 -37.14
C LEU A 43 -10.82 -12.09 -36.87
N GLY A 44 -11.24 -12.13 -35.60
CA GLY A 44 -12.66 -12.27 -35.23
C GLY A 44 -13.24 -13.66 -35.56
N GLU A 45 -12.39 -14.66 -35.80
CA GLU A 45 -12.80 -16.05 -36.00
C GLU A 45 -13.06 -16.75 -34.65
N PRO A 46 -13.85 -17.83 -34.62
CA PRO A 46 -14.08 -18.59 -33.38
C PRO A 46 -12.76 -19.05 -32.77
N VAL A 47 -12.45 -18.56 -31.55
CA VAL A 47 -11.22 -18.93 -30.82
C VAL A 47 -11.13 -20.43 -30.54
N ILE A 48 -12.27 -21.12 -30.45
CA ILE A 48 -12.33 -22.57 -30.22
C ILE A 48 -12.01 -23.41 -31.48
N ALA A 49 -11.92 -22.79 -32.67
CA ALA A 49 -11.71 -23.52 -33.92
C ALA A 49 -10.49 -24.47 -33.94
N PRO A 50 -9.37 -24.22 -33.23
CA PRO A 50 -8.26 -25.18 -33.17
C PRO A 50 -8.67 -26.56 -32.65
N PHE A 51 -9.67 -26.64 -31.77
CA PHE A 51 -10.16 -27.91 -31.22
C PHE A 51 -11.01 -28.73 -32.20
N LYS A 52 -11.42 -28.16 -33.35
CA LYS A 52 -12.12 -28.93 -34.40
C LYS A 52 -11.20 -29.95 -35.08
N ARG A 53 -9.88 -29.76 -35.01
CA ARG A 53 -8.88 -30.69 -35.57
C ARG A 53 -8.57 -31.78 -34.55
N HIS A 54 -9.37 -32.83 -34.59
CA HIS A 54 -9.27 -33.95 -33.63
C HIS A 54 -7.89 -34.59 -33.63
N ASP A 55 -7.26 -34.79 -34.80
CA ASP A 55 -5.92 -35.38 -34.92
C ASP A 55 -4.86 -34.61 -34.13
N ASP A 56 -4.85 -33.28 -34.26
CA ASP A 56 -3.91 -32.41 -33.56
C ASP A 56 -4.14 -32.43 -32.04
N VAL A 57 -5.40 -32.41 -31.61
CA VAL A 57 -5.77 -32.44 -30.18
C VAL A 57 -5.42 -33.77 -29.55
N ILE A 58 -5.68 -34.89 -30.24
CA ILE A 58 -5.34 -36.24 -29.77
C ILE A 58 -3.83 -36.37 -29.67
N LEU A 59 -3.07 -35.97 -30.69
CA LEU A 59 -1.61 -36.02 -30.66
C LEU A 59 -1.03 -35.18 -29.52
N ALA A 60 -1.51 -33.95 -29.34
CA ALA A 60 -1.09 -33.08 -28.25
C ALA A 60 -1.43 -33.68 -26.87
N THR A 61 -2.58 -34.35 -26.76
CA THR A 61 -3.02 -35.03 -25.53
C THR A 61 -2.16 -36.26 -25.21
N ILE A 62 -1.78 -37.04 -26.21
CA ILE A 62 -0.84 -38.16 -26.05
C ILE A 62 0.51 -37.64 -25.56
N VAL A 63 1.06 -36.61 -26.23
CA VAL A 63 2.34 -36.02 -25.81
C VAL A 63 2.24 -35.42 -24.40
N TRP A 64 1.11 -34.79 -24.05
CA TRP A 64 0.86 -34.30 -22.69
C TRP A 64 0.90 -35.44 -21.67
N TYR A 65 0.18 -36.52 -21.95
CA TYR A 65 0.13 -37.67 -21.06
C TYR A 65 1.52 -38.28 -20.86
N LEU A 66 2.27 -38.45 -21.95
CA LEU A 66 3.63 -38.98 -21.92
C LEU A 66 4.61 -38.06 -21.19
N VAL A 67 4.48 -36.74 -21.31
CA VAL A 67 5.36 -35.79 -20.61
C VAL A 67 5.06 -35.74 -19.11
N PHE A 68 3.83 -35.96 -18.65
CA PHE A 68 3.50 -35.87 -17.22
C PHE A 68 3.42 -37.22 -16.48
N TYR A 69 3.03 -38.29 -17.17
CA TYR A 69 2.66 -39.57 -16.55
C TYR A 69 3.39 -40.79 -17.11
N ALA A 70 4.36 -40.62 -18.02
CA ALA A 70 5.17 -41.76 -18.48
C ALA A 70 5.89 -42.45 -17.30
N PRO A 71 5.96 -43.79 -17.31
CA PRO A 71 6.66 -44.53 -16.26
C PRO A 71 8.13 -44.09 -16.17
N PHE A 72 8.64 -44.01 -14.94
CA PHE A 72 10.00 -43.57 -14.60
C PHE A 72 10.39 -42.16 -15.07
N ASP A 73 9.40 -41.37 -15.51
CA ASP A 73 9.61 -40.04 -16.09
C ASP A 73 10.47 -40.06 -17.37
N GLY A 74 10.45 -41.20 -18.08
CA GLY A 74 11.41 -41.49 -19.15
C GLY A 74 11.40 -40.50 -20.31
N ILE A 75 10.21 -40.12 -20.79
CA ILE A 75 10.06 -39.23 -21.95
C ILE A 75 10.49 -37.79 -21.64
N TYR A 76 10.18 -37.29 -20.44
CA TYR A 76 10.62 -35.97 -20.01
C TYR A 76 12.15 -35.91 -19.86
N LYS A 77 12.76 -36.94 -19.24
CA LYS A 77 14.22 -37.04 -19.12
C LYS A 77 14.91 -37.15 -20.48
N LEU A 78 14.39 -38.00 -21.38
CA LEU A 78 14.91 -38.17 -22.74
C LEU A 78 14.86 -36.84 -23.52
N ALA A 79 13.75 -36.11 -23.44
CA ALA A 79 13.58 -34.85 -24.13
C ALA A 79 14.46 -33.70 -23.57
N LYS A 80 14.94 -33.82 -22.32
CA LYS A 80 15.89 -32.89 -21.72
C LYS A 80 17.35 -33.16 -22.07
N LEU A 81 17.68 -34.34 -22.62
CA LEU A 81 19.03 -34.61 -23.11
C LEU A 81 19.37 -33.61 -24.22
N THR A 82 20.50 -32.92 -24.08
CA THR A 82 20.96 -31.87 -25.01
C THR A 82 20.85 -32.26 -26.50
N PRO A 83 21.30 -33.43 -26.97
CA PRO A 83 21.17 -33.79 -28.39
C PRO A 83 19.71 -33.88 -28.85
N VAL A 84 18.84 -34.49 -28.04
CA VAL A 84 17.40 -34.61 -28.34
C VAL A 84 16.74 -33.23 -28.32
N LYS A 85 17.07 -32.41 -27.32
CA LYS A 85 16.57 -31.04 -27.18
C LYS A 85 16.97 -30.16 -28.37
N CYS A 86 18.19 -30.32 -28.91
CA CYS A 86 18.64 -29.63 -30.13
C CYS A 86 17.76 -30.01 -31.33
N VAL A 87 17.54 -31.31 -31.58
CA VAL A 87 16.69 -31.78 -32.68
C VAL A 87 15.27 -31.23 -32.56
N LEU A 88 14.67 -31.32 -31.37
CA LEU A 88 13.34 -30.78 -31.10
C LEU A 88 13.28 -29.26 -31.28
N ALA A 89 14.34 -28.53 -30.92
CA ALA A 89 14.42 -27.09 -31.12
C ALA A 89 14.48 -26.71 -32.61
N VAL A 90 15.28 -27.42 -33.42
CA VAL A 90 15.35 -27.20 -34.87
C VAL A 90 13.99 -27.46 -35.53
N MET A 91 13.38 -28.61 -35.26
CA MET A 91 12.06 -28.96 -35.79
C MET A 91 10.99 -27.93 -35.39
N LYS A 92 11.05 -27.41 -34.15
CA LYS A 92 10.15 -26.37 -33.67
C LYS A 92 10.29 -25.08 -34.47
N GLU A 93 11.50 -24.63 -34.78
CA GLU A 93 11.71 -23.39 -35.52
C GLU A 93 11.32 -23.51 -37.01
N VAL A 94 11.51 -24.68 -37.63
CA VAL A 94 10.94 -24.96 -38.96
C VAL A 94 9.41 -24.86 -38.93
N LYS A 95 8.77 -25.44 -37.91
CA LYS A 95 7.31 -25.33 -37.71
C LYS A 95 6.86 -23.89 -37.46
N ARG A 96 7.68 -23.08 -36.77
CA ARG A 96 7.40 -21.65 -36.52
C ARG A 96 7.42 -20.84 -37.81
N ALA A 97 8.45 -21.01 -38.64
CA ALA A 97 8.53 -20.35 -39.96
C ALA A 97 7.30 -20.65 -40.82
N TYR A 98 6.88 -21.92 -40.86
CA TYR A 98 5.64 -22.33 -41.53
C TYR A 98 4.41 -21.60 -40.98
N LYS A 99 4.26 -21.52 -39.66
CA LYS A 99 3.13 -20.84 -39.02
C LYS A 99 3.08 -19.35 -39.34
N ILE A 100 4.23 -18.67 -39.39
CA ILE A 100 4.33 -17.25 -39.76
C ILE A 100 3.88 -17.07 -41.22
N SER A 101 4.45 -17.84 -42.15
CA SER A 101 4.10 -17.78 -43.58
C SER A 101 2.62 -18.07 -43.82
N HIS A 102 2.07 -19.10 -43.16
CA HIS A 102 0.64 -19.39 -43.22
C HIS A 102 -0.20 -18.27 -42.60
N GLY A 103 0.25 -17.63 -41.53
CA GLY A 103 -0.45 -16.51 -40.88
C GLY A 103 -0.56 -15.29 -41.79
N VAL A 104 0.58 -14.85 -42.35
CA VAL A 104 0.63 -13.78 -43.35
C VAL A 104 -0.24 -14.15 -44.54
N SER A 105 -0.16 -15.40 -44.99
CA SER A 105 -0.92 -15.84 -46.15
C SER A 105 -2.42 -15.85 -45.96
N HIS A 106 -2.88 -16.28 -44.78
CA HIS A 106 -4.27 -16.29 -44.37
C HIS A 106 -4.81 -14.85 -44.24
N ALA A 107 -4.06 -13.98 -43.56
CA ALA A 107 -4.43 -12.57 -43.42
C ALA A 107 -4.47 -11.84 -44.77
N ALA A 108 -3.52 -12.11 -45.68
CA ALA A 108 -3.51 -11.52 -47.01
C ALA A 108 -4.69 -11.99 -47.88
N LYS A 109 -5.24 -13.18 -47.62
CA LYS A 109 -6.45 -13.67 -48.31
C LYS A 109 -7.70 -12.87 -47.91
N HIS A 110 -7.81 -12.49 -46.64
CA HIS A 110 -8.93 -11.70 -46.12
C HIS A 110 -8.74 -10.18 -46.31
N TYR A 111 -7.49 -9.71 -46.18
CA TYR A 111 -7.11 -8.30 -46.20
C TYR A 111 -5.86 -8.08 -47.07
N PRO A 112 -5.97 -8.14 -48.41
CA PRO A 112 -4.82 -8.11 -49.32
C PRO A 112 -4.03 -6.80 -49.26
N HIS A 113 -4.67 -5.66 -49.02
CA HIS A 113 -4.01 -4.35 -48.98
C HIS A 113 -3.56 -3.90 -47.59
N SER A 114 -3.91 -4.65 -46.54
CA SER A 114 -3.65 -4.27 -45.14
C SER A 114 -2.37 -4.92 -44.61
N TYR A 115 -1.21 -4.37 -44.99
CA TYR A 115 0.11 -4.87 -44.56
C TYR A 115 0.24 -5.03 -43.05
N LEU A 116 -0.28 -4.07 -42.28
CA LEU A 116 -0.22 -4.12 -40.81
C LEU A 116 -0.96 -5.34 -40.25
N VAL A 117 -2.14 -5.67 -40.80
CA VAL A 117 -2.92 -6.84 -40.37
C VAL A 117 -2.18 -8.13 -40.73
N GLN A 118 -1.58 -8.19 -41.92
CA GLN A 118 -0.78 -9.34 -42.35
C GLN A 118 0.43 -9.58 -41.42
N ILE A 119 1.16 -8.51 -41.07
CA ILE A 119 2.30 -8.57 -40.16
C ILE A 119 1.87 -8.98 -38.75
N LEU A 120 0.78 -8.40 -38.23
CA LEU A 120 0.28 -8.72 -36.90
C LEU A 120 -0.19 -10.18 -36.78
N VAL A 121 -0.94 -10.68 -37.76
CA VAL A 121 -1.40 -12.09 -37.76
C VAL A 121 -0.24 -13.06 -37.98
N GLY A 122 0.70 -12.74 -38.87
CA GLY A 122 1.93 -13.52 -39.05
C GLY A 122 2.76 -13.60 -37.77
N THR A 123 2.94 -12.46 -37.09
CA THR A 123 3.66 -12.37 -35.81
C THR A 123 2.90 -13.13 -34.70
N ALA A 124 1.58 -13.00 -34.64
CA ALA A 124 0.74 -13.71 -33.68
C ALA A 124 0.85 -15.23 -33.86
N LYS A 125 0.92 -15.73 -35.10
CA LYS A 125 1.16 -17.16 -35.35
C LYS A 125 2.58 -17.62 -35.01
N GLY A 126 3.56 -16.73 -35.09
CA GLY A 126 4.96 -17.02 -34.76
C GLY A 126 5.30 -16.95 -33.27
N ALA A 127 4.73 -15.99 -32.55
CA ALA A 127 5.09 -15.66 -31.16
C ALA A 127 3.90 -15.65 -30.19
N GLY A 128 2.70 -16.05 -30.61
CA GLY A 128 1.49 -16.00 -29.79
C GLY A 128 1.55 -16.80 -28.48
N SER A 129 2.45 -17.79 -28.39
CA SER A 129 2.70 -18.51 -27.14
C SER A 129 3.14 -17.61 -25.99
N GLY A 130 3.88 -16.54 -26.25
CA GLY A 130 4.32 -15.63 -25.19
C GLY A 130 3.20 -14.79 -24.61
N ILE A 131 2.26 -14.35 -25.46
CA ILE A 131 1.09 -13.56 -25.05
C ILE A 131 0.07 -14.46 -24.35
N VAL A 132 -0.21 -15.65 -24.89
CA VAL A 132 -1.14 -16.60 -24.29
C VAL A 132 -0.59 -17.18 -22.98
N ARG A 133 0.74 -17.22 -22.78
CA ARG A 133 1.35 -17.64 -21.51
C ARG A 133 0.87 -16.81 -20.33
N THR A 134 0.68 -15.49 -20.50
CA THR A 134 0.13 -14.63 -19.45
C THR A 134 -1.29 -15.02 -19.06
N LEU A 135 -2.13 -15.41 -20.04
CA LEU A 135 -3.47 -15.93 -19.80
C LEU A 135 -3.45 -17.33 -19.18
N GLU A 136 -2.54 -18.19 -19.63
CA GLU A 136 -2.36 -19.54 -19.10
C GLU A 136 -1.89 -19.55 -17.64
N GLN A 137 -1.00 -18.63 -17.27
CA GLN A 137 -0.58 -18.40 -15.89
C GLN A 137 -1.78 -18.03 -14.99
N LEU A 138 -2.68 -17.15 -15.48
CA LEU A 138 -3.92 -16.82 -14.78
C LEU A 138 -4.84 -18.04 -14.61
N VAL A 139 -4.96 -18.91 -15.61
CA VAL A 139 -5.74 -20.17 -15.52
C VAL A 139 -5.17 -21.10 -14.43
N ARG A 140 -3.86 -21.06 -14.18
CA ARG A 140 -3.21 -21.80 -13.09
C ARG A 140 -3.27 -21.11 -11.73
N GLY A 141 -3.80 -19.89 -11.64
CA GLY A 141 -3.82 -19.10 -10.41
C GLY A 141 -2.44 -18.58 -9.98
N VAL A 142 -1.48 -18.49 -10.92
CA VAL A 142 -0.14 -17.96 -10.68
C VAL A 142 0.04 -16.71 -11.53
N TRP A 143 0.52 -15.60 -10.95
CA TRP A 143 0.79 -14.38 -11.70
C TRP A 143 2.25 -13.96 -11.58
N LEU A 144 2.98 -14.01 -12.69
CA LEU A 144 4.39 -13.60 -12.78
C LEU A 144 4.53 -12.41 -13.76
N PRO A 145 4.35 -11.16 -13.28
CA PRO A 145 4.25 -9.98 -14.15
C PRO A 145 5.55 -9.60 -14.88
N ASN A 146 6.67 -10.23 -14.54
CA ASN A 146 7.99 -9.93 -15.10
C ASN A 146 8.19 -10.47 -16.53
N HIS A 147 7.27 -11.31 -17.05
CA HIS A 147 7.39 -12.01 -18.33
C HIS A 147 6.39 -11.55 -19.42
N ASN A 148 6.05 -10.26 -19.47
CA ASN A 148 5.15 -9.74 -20.51
C ASN A 148 5.90 -9.51 -21.85
N GLU A 149 5.65 -10.37 -22.84
CA GLU A 149 6.28 -10.24 -24.18
C GLU A 149 5.93 -8.95 -24.91
N ILE A 150 4.80 -8.31 -24.61
CA ILE A 150 4.42 -7.01 -25.21
C ILE A 150 5.27 -5.87 -24.62
N LEU A 151 5.67 -5.97 -23.34
CA LEU A 151 6.42 -4.92 -22.65
C LEU A 151 7.93 -5.06 -22.87
N ARG A 152 8.44 -6.29 -23.00
CA ARG A 152 9.84 -6.61 -23.32
C ARG A 152 9.86 -7.76 -24.33
N PRO A 153 9.79 -7.48 -25.65
CA PRO A 153 9.74 -8.52 -26.67
C PRO A 153 11.03 -9.33 -26.68
N THR A 154 10.89 -10.66 -26.70
CA THR A 154 12.03 -11.56 -26.79
C THR A 154 12.62 -11.54 -28.21
N PHE A 155 13.84 -12.02 -28.38
CA PHE A 155 14.44 -12.23 -29.71
C PHE A 155 13.49 -12.98 -30.65
N ALA A 156 12.78 -14.00 -30.15
CA ALA A 156 11.85 -14.78 -30.96
C ALA A 156 10.70 -13.92 -31.50
N THR A 157 10.13 -13.03 -30.67
CA THR A 157 9.07 -12.11 -31.07
C THR A 157 9.58 -11.11 -32.12
N LYS A 158 10.78 -10.53 -31.91
CA LYS A 158 11.43 -9.61 -32.86
C LYS A 158 11.70 -10.28 -34.21
N ALA A 159 12.25 -11.49 -34.19
CA ALA A 159 12.51 -12.28 -35.40
C ALA A 159 11.21 -12.63 -36.15
N CYS A 160 10.11 -12.91 -35.43
CA CYS A 160 8.80 -13.16 -36.04
C CYS A 160 8.24 -11.91 -36.72
N VAL A 161 8.39 -10.71 -36.14
CA VAL A 161 7.98 -9.44 -36.76
C VAL A 161 8.76 -9.18 -38.04
N ALA A 162 10.08 -9.40 -38.01
CA ALA A 162 10.94 -9.23 -39.18
C ALA A 162 10.56 -10.22 -40.30
N ALA A 163 10.42 -11.51 -39.96
CA ALA A 163 10.00 -12.54 -40.91
C ALA A 163 8.61 -12.28 -41.50
N ALA A 164 7.64 -11.86 -40.66
CA ALA A 164 6.29 -11.52 -41.11
C ALA A 164 6.28 -10.29 -42.04
N SER A 165 7.11 -9.27 -41.74
CA SER A 165 7.29 -8.09 -42.60
C SER A 165 7.86 -8.46 -43.97
N ILE A 166 8.91 -9.28 -44.01
CA ILE A 166 9.53 -9.74 -45.26
C ILE A 166 8.51 -10.52 -46.11
N LEU A 167 7.80 -11.47 -45.52
CA LEU A 167 6.79 -12.28 -46.22
C LEU A 167 5.57 -11.47 -46.65
N ALA A 168 5.16 -10.45 -45.89
CA ALA A 168 4.07 -9.55 -46.27
C ALA A 168 4.46 -8.63 -47.43
N LEU A 169 5.72 -8.18 -47.48
CA LEU A 169 6.25 -7.37 -48.60
C LEU A 169 6.44 -8.21 -49.87
N GLU A 170 6.94 -9.43 -49.72
CA GLU A 170 7.05 -10.40 -50.82
C GLU A 170 5.68 -10.68 -51.44
N LYS A 171 4.68 -11.00 -50.61
CA LYS A 171 3.36 -11.44 -51.07
C LYS A 171 2.60 -10.38 -51.88
N ASN A 172 2.92 -9.11 -51.67
CA ASN A 172 2.32 -7.99 -52.40
C ASN A 172 3.16 -7.53 -53.62
N GLY A 173 4.34 -8.12 -53.85
CA GLY A 173 5.12 -7.98 -55.09
C GLY A 173 5.75 -6.61 -55.36
N THR A 174 5.70 -5.67 -54.40
CA THR A 174 6.07 -4.26 -54.63
C THR A 174 7.54 -3.93 -54.40
N TYR A 175 8.26 -4.67 -53.54
CA TYR A 175 9.62 -4.29 -53.11
C TYR A 175 10.64 -5.45 -53.09
N ILE A 176 10.23 -6.71 -53.18
CA ILE A 176 11.12 -7.88 -53.08
C ILE A 176 10.87 -8.78 -54.29
N SER A 177 11.89 -8.98 -55.15
CA SER A 177 11.80 -9.76 -56.39
C SER A 177 12.44 -11.16 -56.30
N ALA A 178 12.76 -11.64 -55.09
CA ALA A 178 13.35 -12.96 -54.89
C ALA A 178 12.28 -14.07 -54.83
N PRO A 179 12.60 -15.32 -55.23
CA PRO A 179 11.65 -16.42 -55.22
C PRO A 179 11.25 -16.79 -53.78
N HIS A 180 9.96 -17.14 -53.60
CA HIS A 180 9.37 -17.47 -52.29
C HIS A 180 10.18 -18.51 -51.52
N ASP A 181 10.59 -19.58 -52.20
CA ASP A 181 11.31 -20.69 -51.59
C ASP A 181 12.68 -20.26 -51.03
N LEU A 182 13.35 -19.31 -51.69
CA LEU A 182 14.63 -18.77 -51.22
C LEU A 182 14.44 -17.89 -49.99
N ILE A 183 13.44 -17.01 -50.00
CA ILE A 183 13.12 -16.14 -48.85
C ILE A 183 12.71 -17.00 -47.65
N TYR A 184 11.86 -17.98 -47.87
CA TYR A 184 11.42 -18.92 -46.84
C TYR A 184 12.60 -19.73 -46.27
N LEU A 185 13.51 -20.23 -47.13
CA LEU A 185 14.72 -20.93 -46.71
C LEU A 185 15.63 -20.05 -45.83
N VAL A 186 15.82 -18.78 -46.21
CA VAL A 186 16.62 -17.82 -45.42
C VAL A 186 15.98 -17.57 -44.05
N ILE A 187 14.66 -17.39 -43.99
CA ILE A 187 13.93 -17.20 -42.72
C ILE A 187 14.07 -18.43 -41.81
N VAL A 188 13.90 -19.64 -42.37
CA VAL A 188 14.07 -20.90 -41.63
C VAL A 188 15.51 -21.03 -41.12
N GLY A 189 16.50 -20.80 -41.99
CA GLY A 189 17.92 -20.86 -41.64
C GLY A 189 18.27 -19.86 -40.53
N PHE A 190 17.75 -18.64 -40.61
CA PHE A 190 17.92 -17.60 -39.59
C PHE A 190 17.36 -18.03 -38.23
N LEU A 191 16.09 -18.48 -38.19
CA LEU A 191 15.45 -18.91 -36.94
C LEU A 191 16.16 -20.11 -36.31
N VAL A 192 16.56 -21.09 -37.12
CA VAL A 192 17.31 -22.26 -36.67
C VAL A 192 18.69 -21.86 -36.14
N TYR A 193 19.44 -21.05 -36.89
CA TYR A 193 20.77 -20.58 -36.51
C TYR A 193 20.76 -19.90 -35.15
N PHE A 194 19.87 -18.92 -34.94
CA PHE A 194 19.81 -18.20 -33.67
C PHE A 194 19.26 -19.06 -32.54
N LYS A 195 18.35 -19.99 -32.80
CA LYS A 195 17.86 -20.90 -31.76
C LYS A 195 18.94 -21.87 -31.28
N LEU A 196 19.76 -22.39 -32.19
CA LEU A 196 20.91 -23.23 -31.84
C LEU A 196 22.00 -22.41 -31.15
N SER A 197 22.27 -21.19 -31.62
CA SER A 197 23.23 -20.28 -30.99
C SER A 197 22.84 -19.92 -29.57
N ALA A 198 21.55 -19.65 -29.31
CA ALA A 198 21.05 -19.40 -27.96
C ALA A 198 21.15 -20.64 -27.05
N LEU A 199 20.98 -21.84 -27.60
CA LEU A 199 21.00 -23.09 -26.82
C LEU A 199 22.43 -23.60 -26.53
N LEU A 200 23.37 -23.38 -27.45
CA LEU A 200 24.76 -23.87 -27.35
C LEU A 200 25.74 -22.82 -26.84
N LEU A 201 25.53 -21.53 -27.16
CA LEU A 201 26.47 -20.44 -26.88
C LEU A 201 25.92 -19.39 -25.91
N ASN A 202 24.68 -19.54 -25.40
CA ASN A 202 24.02 -18.59 -24.49
C ASN A 202 24.01 -17.12 -24.99
N VAL A 203 24.00 -16.89 -26.31
CA VAL A 203 23.88 -15.54 -26.87
C VAL A 203 22.45 -15.02 -26.65
N THR A 204 22.31 -13.87 -25.98
CA THR A 204 21.04 -13.41 -25.39
C THR A 204 20.17 -12.50 -26.28
N ASP A 205 20.73 -11.64 -27.16
CA ASP A 205 19.97 -10.91 -28.20
C ASP A 205 20.88 -10.26 -29.27
N PRO A 206 20.87 -10.71 -30.53
CA PRO A 206 21.64 -10.10 -31.63
C PRO A 206 21.07 -8.77 -32.15
N PHE A 207 19.80 -8.44 -31.88
CA PHE A 207 19.18 -7.19 -32.33
C PHE A 207 19.47 -6.01 -31.38
N ALA A 208 19.90 -6.28 -30.15
CA ALA A 208 20.14 -5.25 -29.13
C ALA A 208 21.11 -4.13 -29.57
N PRO A 209 22.24 -4.41 -30.26
CA PRO A 209 23.13 -3.34 -30.73
C PRO A 209 22.47 -2.43 -31.78
N ILE A 210 21.68 -3.00 -32.68
CA ILE A 210 20.97 -2.27 -33.74
C ILE A 210 19.83 -1.43 -33.13
N GLU A 211 19.07 -2.02 -32.19
CA GLU A 211 18.01 -1.34 -31.46
C GLU A 211 18.55 -0.18 -30.61
N ASN A 212 19.66 -0.39 -29.89
CA ASN A 212 20.30 0.66 -29.11
C ASN A 212 20.83 1.80 -29.99
N LEU A 213 21.36 1.48 -31.18
CA LEU A 213 21.82 2.46 -32.16
C LEU A 213 20.63 3.25 -32.75
N PHE A 214 19.55 2.57 -33.09
CA PHE A 214 18.32 3.21 -33.57
C PHE A 214 17.71 4.13 -32.50
N CYS A 215 17.63 3.67 -31.25
CA CYS A 215 17.14 4.47 -30.13
C CYS A 215 18.05 5.67 -29.83
N ALA A 216 19.37 5.51 -29.98
CA ALA A 216 20.31 6.61 -29.84
C ALA A 216 20.07 7.71 -30.89
N ILE A 217 19.87 7.32 -32.15
CA ILE A 217 19.77 8.24 -33.29
C ILE A 217 18.37 8.88 -33.41
N PHE A 218 17.32 8.06 -33.36
CA PHE A 218 15.96 8.51 -33.72
C PHE A 218 15.03 8.74 -32.53
N MET A 219 15.33 8.17 -31.35
CA MET A 219 14.44 8.20 -30.17
C MET A 219 15.04 9.01 -29.00
N GLY A 220 15.91 9.97 -29.30
CA GLY A 220 16.39 10.96 -28.31
C GLY A 220 17.58 10.53 -27.45
N GLY A 221 18.18 9.35 -27.66
CA GLY A 221 19.31 8.90 -26.85
C GLY A 221 20.56 9.78 -26.97
N ILE A 222 20.79 10.43 -28.12
CA ILE A 222 21.84 11.45 -28.29
C ILE A 222 21.55 12.71 -27.45
N TRP A 223 20.29 13.17 -27.41
CA TRP A 223 19.89 14.33 -26.62
C TRP A 223 20.04 14.07 -25.11
N ASP A 224 19.73 12.86 -24.67
CA ASP A 224 19.95 12.40 -23.29
C ASP A 224 21.44 12.29 -22.93
N ALA A 225 22.28 11.83 -23.86
CA ALA A 225 23.72 11.76 -23.66
C ALA A 225 24.36 13.16 -23.60
N VAL A 226 23.93 14.09 -24.46
CA VAL A 226 24.37 15.49 -24.46
C VAL A 226 23.89 16.21 -23.20
N SER A 227 22.67 15.97 -22.74
CA SER A 227 22.14 16.54 -21.50
C SER A 227 22.94 16.06 -20.26
N ARG A 228 23.32 14.77 -20.22
CA ARG A 228 24.20 14.22 -19.18
C ARG A 228 25.62 14.80 -19.24
N ALA A 229 26.17 15.00 -20.43
CA ALA A 229 27.50 15.59 -20.61
C ALA A 229 27.53 17.08 -20.23
N LEU A 230 26.48 17.85 -20.56
CA LEU A 230 26.31 19.25 -20.17
C LEU A 230 26.16 19.41 -18.66
N ALA A 231 25.43 18.50 -17.99
CA ALA A 231 25.36 18.45 -16.53
C ALA A 231 26.75 18.21 -15.92
N ALA A 232 27.51 17.23 -16.44
CA ALA A 232 28.87 16.93 -15.97
C ALA A 232 29.89 18.06 -16.24
N ALA A 233 29.72 18.85 -17.31
CA ALA A 233 30.55 20.02 -17.59
C ALA A 233 30.25 21.20 -16.66
N ARG A 234 28.98 21.36 -16.27
CA ARG A 234 28.54 22.37 -15.30
C ARG A 234 29.08 22.08 -13.89
N ASP A 235 29.14 20.81 -13.52
CA ASP A 235 29.72 20.38 -12.24
C ASP A 235 31.25 20.61 -12.18
N ARG A 236 31.97 20.46 -13.30
CA ARG A 236 33.42 20.78 -13.35
C ARG A 236 33.70 22.27 -13.23
N ARG A 237 32.85 23.14 -13.79
CA ARG A 237 33.03 24.61 -13.69
C ARG A 237 32.86 25.14 -12.26
N ASN A 238 32.03 24.47 -11.46
CA ASN A 238 31.80 24.84 -10.06
C ASN A 238 32.87 24.27 -9.10
N GLY A 239 33.68 23.30 -9.54
CA GLY A 239 34.74 22.67 -8.74
C GLY A 239 36.12 23.36 -8.78
N VAL A 240 36.32 24.35 -9.66
CA VAL A 240 37.66 24.98 -9.88
C VAL A 240 38.00 26.04 -8.81
N HIS A 241 37.06 26.48 -7.99
CA HIS A 241 37.33 27.48 -6.93
C HIS A 241 37.74 26.90 -5.56
N ALA A 242 37.88 25.58 -5.42
CA ALA A 242 38.04 24.94 -4.10
C ALA A 242 39.36 24.17 -3.90
N ASN A 243 40.40 24.40 -4.70
CA ASN A 243 41.65 23.64 -4.59
C ASN A 243 42.91 24.51 -4.59
N GLU A 244 43.11 25.24 -3.49
CA GLU A 244 44.45 25.57 -2.98
C GLU A 244 44.43 25.35 -1.46
N ASN A 245 44.86 24.15 -1.04
CA ASN A 245 45.82 23.93 0.05
C ASN A 245 45.91 22.45 0.46
N GLY A 246 47.02 21.82 0.09
CA GLY A 246 47.91 21.20 1.09
C GLY A 246 47.52 19.87 1.74
N SER A 247 47.45 18.82 0.93
CA SER A 247 48.18 17.55 1.05
C SER A 247 48.82 17.05 2.39
N ILE A 248 48.65 15.72 2.59
CA ILE A 248 49.51 14.67 3.21
C ILE A 248 49.36 14.38 4.72
N ALA A 249 48.80 13.21 5.08
CA ALA A 249 49.56 12.02 5.51
C ALA A 249 48.65 10.84 5.91
N ASN A 250 49.02 9.64 5.43
CA ASN A 250 48.47 8.33 5.75
C ASN A 250 48.80 7.89 7.19
N GLY A 251 47.91 7.06 7.77
CA GLY A 251 48.20 6.27 8.96
C GLY A 251 47.12 5.24 9.25
N GLU A 252 47.27 4.05 8.67
CA GLU A 252 46.53 2.84 9.09
C GLU A 252 46.87 2.49 10.55
N LYS A 253 45.87 2.06 11.34
CA LYS A 253 45.88 0.73 11.99
C LYS A 253 44.65 0.46 12.88
N LYS A 254 44.00 -0.65 12.52
CA LYS A 254 43.56 -1.79 13.34
C LYS A 254 42.74 -1.54 14.61
N GLU A 255 41.49 -1.97 14.50
CA GLU A 255 40.66 -2.53 15.57
C GLU A 255 41.41 -3.63 16.36
N GLN A 256 41.31 -3.56 17.69
CA GLN A 256 41.25 -4.76 18.51
C GLN A 256 40.42 -4.48 19.77
N MET A 257 39.41 -5.34 19.94
CA MET A 257 38.42 -5.38 20.99
C MET A 257 38.95 -6.23 22.14
N THR A 258 38.96 -5.68 23.35
CA THR A 258 38.99 -6.47 24.60
C THR A 258 38.17 -5.75 25.66
N ASP A 259 37.07 -6.38 26.06
CA ASP A 259 36.35 -6.13 27.31
C ASP A 259 37.29 -6.32 28.51
N THR A 260 37.20 -5.43 29.48
CA THR A 260 37.34 -5.77 30.91
C THR A 260 36.62 -4.69 31.73
N ASP A 261 35.75 -5.18 32.62
CA ASP A 261 34.94 -4.41 33.57
C ASP A 261 35.81 -3.56 34.50
N GLU A 262 35.45 -2.27 34.67
CA GLU A 262 35.58 -1.60 35.96
C GLU A 262 34.39 -0.67 36.24
N SER A 263 33.87 -0.83 37.45
CA SER A 263 32.79 -0.13 38.11
C SER A 263 33.00 1.37 38.25
N GLY A 264 31.98 2.16 37.89
CA GLY A 264 31.92 3.60 38.16
C GLY A 264 30.48 4.08 38.22
N ASP A 265 29.93 4.12 39.43
CA ASP A 265 28.61 4.67 39.75
C ASP A 265 28.52 6.15 39.34
N SER A 266 27.72 6.44 38.31
CA SER A 266 27.33 7.79 37.95
C SER A 266 25.86 7.82 37.52
N LYS A 267 25.02 8.13 38.51
CA LYS A 267 23.68 8.74 38.41
C LYS A 267 23.03 8.66 37.02
N LYS A 268 22.39 7.52 36.72
CA LYS A 268 21.41 7.41 35.63
C LYS A 268 20.28 8.42 35.87
N SER A 269 20.30 9.51 35.11
CA SER A 269 19.08 10.28 34.81
C SER A 269 18.04 9.28 34.32
N LYS A 270 16.95 9.07 35.07
CA LYS A 270 15.85 8.18 34.69
C LYS A 270 15.32 8.65 33.34
N LYS A 271 15.72 7.97 32.26
CA LYS A 271 15.19 8.17 30.91
C LYS A 271 13.67 7.97 31.00
N LEU A 272 12.91 9.01 30.68
CA LEU A 272 11.46 8.95 30.60
C LEU A 272 11.08 7.91 29.53
N HIS A 273 10.03 7.13 29.78
CA HIS A 273 9.67 5.99 28.93
C HIS A 273 9.13 6.50 27.59
N SER A 274 9.90 6.36 26.51
CA SER A 274 9.44 6.69 25.16
C SER A 274 8.42 5.64 24.68
N LEU A 275 7.40 6.08 23.94
CA LEU A 275 6.39 5.20 23.35
C LEU A 275 7.01 4.43 22.17
N ASN A 276 7.47 3.20 22.43
CA ASN A 276 8.17 2.38 21.45
C ASN A 276 7.31 1.25 20.87
N GLU A 277 6.30 0.80 21.62
CA GLU A 277 5.43 -0.31 21.25
C GLU A 277 3.98 -0.03 21.67
N ILE A 278 3.03 -0.50 20.86
CA ILE A 278 1.59 -0.47 21.11
C ILE A 278 1.14 -1.91 21.39
N LYS A 279 0.43 -2.12 22.50
CA LYS A 279 -0.11 -3.45 22.86
C LYS A 279 -1.56 -3.61 22.39
N VAL A 280 -1.77 -4.36 21.32
CA VAL A 280 -3.09 -4.59 20.71
C VAL A 280 -3.68 -5.90 21.20
N ILE A 281 -4.95 -5.91 21.62
CA ILE A 281 -5.73 -7.10 21.97
C ILE A 281 -6.50 -7.53 20.73
N GLU A 282 -6.12 -8.67 20.16
CA GLU A 282 -6.79 -9.24 18.99
C GLU A 282 -8.00 -10.07 19.42
N ILE A 283 -9.19 -9.60 19.06
CA ILE A 283 -10.47 -10.23 19.37
C ILE A 283 -11.00 -10.92 18.12
N ASN A 284 -11.35 -12.19 18.29
CA ASN A 284 -11.92 -13.06 17.27
C ASN A 284 -13.05 -13.91 17.88
N ARG A 285 -13.77 -14.67 17.05
CA ARG A 285 -14.94 -15.44 17.49
C ARG A 285 -14.68 -16.48 18.58
N HIS A 286 -13.43 -16.93 18.75
CA HIS A 286 -13.06 -17.94 19.75
C HIS A 286 -12.78 -17.33 21.13
N ASN A 287 -12.23 -16.12 21.19
CA ASN A 287 -11.88 -15.45 22.45
C ASN A 287 -12.84 -14.31 22.83
N PHE A 288 -13.75 -13.92 21.93
CA PHE A 288 -14.70 -12.80 22.12
C PHE A 288 -15.43 -12.88 23.46
N ASN A 289 -16.05 -14.02 23.79
CA ASN A 289 -16.83 -14.17 25.02
C ASN A 289 -15.98 -14.08 26.30
N GLN A 290 -14.69 -14.44 26.23
CA GLN A 290 -13.78 -14.38 27.38
C GLN A 290 -13.27 -12.94 27.61
N ILE A 291 -13.04 -12.19 26.54
CA ILE A 291 -12.51 -10.82 26.58
C ILE A 291 -13.64 -9.78 26.71
N TRP A 292 -14.86 -10.12 26.33
CA TRP A 292 -16.02 -9.23 26.31
C TRP A 292 -16.27 -8.47 27.63
N PRO A 293 -16.28 -9.12 28.81
CA PRO A 293 -16.48 -8.39 30.07
C PRO A 293 -15.39 -7.34 30.32
N TYR A 294 -14.13 -7.68 30.00
CA TYR A 294 -13.00 -6.76 30.13
C TYR A 294 -13.15 -5.57 29.18
N LEU A 295 -13.50 -5.80 27.91
CA LEU A 295 -13.77 -4.75 26.93
C LEU A 295 -14.85 -3.78 27.42
N LEU A 296 -15.97 -4.28 27.95
CA LEU A 296 -17.05 -3.43 28.47
C LEU A 296 -16.61 -2.59 29.68
N VAL A 297 -15.81 -3.16 30.58
CA VAL A 297 -15.25 -2.42 31.72
C VAL A 297 -14.34 -1.29 31.24
N CYS A 298 -13.46 -1.57 30.27
CA CYS A 298 -12.59 -0.55 29.69
C CYS A 298 -13.38 0.59 29.04
N ILE A 299 -14.44 0.27 28.28
CA ILE A 299 -15.33 1.26 27.66
C ILE A 299 -15.98 2.15 28.73
N LYS A 300 -16.58 1.54 29.76
CA LYS A 300 -17.29 2.28 30.82
C LYS A 300 -16.37 3.16 31.67
N ALA A 301 -15.12 2.76 31.87
CA ALA A 301 -14.16 3.46 32.71
C ALA A 301 -13.32 4.52 31.96
N SER A 302 -13.48 4.65 30.65
CA SER A 302 -12.65 5.49 29.80
C SER A 302 -13.07 6.96 29.78
N ASP A 303 -12.08 7.84 29.56
CA ASP A 303 -12.28 9.27 29.33
C ASP A 303 -12.34 9.58 27.82
N PHE A 304 -11.65 8.78 27.00
CA PHE A 304 -11.67 8.87 25.54
C PHE A 304 -11.85 7.49 24.94
N ILE A 305 -12.66 7.41 23.89
CA ILE A 305 -12.85 6.21 23.06
C ILE A 305 -12.59 6.63 21.62
N ALA A 306 -11.62 6.00 20.97
CA ALA A 306 -11.40 6.15 19.54
C ALA A 306 -11.85 4.91 18.79
N VAL A 307 -12.45 5.12 17.62
CA VAL A 307 -12.89 4.05 16.72
C VAL A 307 -12.36 4.30 15.32
N ASP A 308 -11.89 3.23 14.68
CA ASP A 308 -11.44 3.22 13.29
C ASP A 308 -11.88 1.89 12.63
N LEU A 309 -12.15 1.89 11.32
CA LEU A 309 -12.71 0.76 10.60
C LEU A 309 -11.89 0.40 9.36
N GLU A 310 -11.66 -0.89 9.16
CA GLU A 310 -11.24 -1.41 7.86
C GLU A 310 -12.46 -1.88 7.08
N LEU A 311 -12.63 -1.35 5.87
CA LEU A 311 -13.85 -1.52 5.07
C LEU A 311 -13.58 -2.39 3.84
N SER A 312 -14.58 -3.18 3.44
CA SER A 312 -14.50 -4.02 2.23
C SER A 312 -14.49 -3.21 0.93
N GLY A 313 -14.79 -1.92 1.02
CA GLY A 313 -14.80 -0.98 -0.09
C GLY A 313 -15.28 0.38 0.38
N LEU A 314 -15.06 1.39 -0.45
CA LEU A 314 -15.48 2.75 -0.20
C LEU A 314 -16.62 3.17 -1.13
N GLY A 315 -16.78 2.53 -2.28
CA GLY A 315 -17.81 2.91 -3.25
C GLY A 315 -17.35 4.03 -4.18
N LYS A 316 -18.17 4.26 -5.22
CA LYS A 316 -17.94 5.33 -6.19
C LYS A 316 -18.59 6.61 -5.69
N GLY A 317 -17.96 7.77 -5.90
CA GLY A 317 -18.59 9.06 -5.59
C GLY A 317 -18.28 9.66 -4.21
N ILE A 318 -17.42 9.04 -3.39
CA ILE A 318 -16.98 9.61 -2.09
C ILE A 318 -16.32 10.99 -2.21
N ARG A 319 -15.80 11.32 -3.39
CA ARG A 319 -15.18 12.62 -3.68
C ARG A 319 -16.10 13.54 -4.50
N ALA A 320 -17.40 13.27 -4.56
CA ALA A 320 -18.36 14.14 -5.24
C ALA A 320 -18.28 15.58 -4.69
N LYS A 321 -18.39 16.57 -5.57
CA LYS A 321 -18.33 18.00 -5.19
C LYS A 321 -19.55 18.40 -4.37
N ASN A 322 -20.73 17.89 -4.72
CA ASN A 322 -21.94 18.06 -3.94
C ASN A 322 -21.88 17.17 -2.69
N ILE A 323 -22.24 17.72 -1.53
CA ILE A 323 -22.21 16.97 -0.26
C ILE A 323 -23.37 15.98 -0.14
N GLU A 324 -24.54 16.31 -0.70
CA GLU A 324 -25.70 15.44 -0.72
C GLU A 324 -25.43 14.20 -1.57
N GLU A 325 -24.92 14.38 -2.80
CA GLU A 325 -24.50 13.26 -3.66
C GLU A 325 -23.40 12.42 -3.01
N ARG A 326 -22.46 13.07 -2.31
CA ARG A 326 -21.42 12.38 -1.54
C ARG A 326 -22.02 11.52 -0.43
N TYR A 327 -22.99 12.05 0.31
CA TYR A 327 -23.70 11.32 1.35
C TYR A 327 -24.47 10.13 0.77
N LEU A 328 -25.24 10.32 -0.31
CA LEU A 328 -25.96 9.24 -0.98
C LEU A 328 -25.02 8.13 -1.47
N ALA A 329 -23.86 8.50 -2.01
CA ALA A 329 -22.82 7.54 -2.40
C ALA A 329 -22.25 6.76 -1.19
N MET A 330 -21.97 7.44 -0.07
CA MET A 330 -21.49 6.80 1.15
C MET A 330 -22.54 5.89 1.79
N ARG A 331 -23.82 6.30 1.76
CA ARG A 331 -24.95 5.51 2.23
C ARG A 331 -25.11 4.23 1.43
N GLU A 332 -25.06 4.32 0.11
CA GLU A 332 -25.10 3.13 -0.76
C GLU A 332 -23.89 2.22 -0.52
N ALA A 333 -22.71 2.80 -0.28
CA ALA A 333 -21.52 2.05 0.07
C ALA A 333 -21.72 1.26 1.37
N ALA A 334 -22.21 1.91 2.44
CA ALA A 334 -22.42 1.28 3.74
C ALA A 334 -23.50 0.19 3.73
N LYS A 335 -24.51 0.29 2.86
CA LYS A 335 -25.56 -0.73 2.67
C LYS A 335 -25.04 -1.99 2.01
N THR A 336 -24.07 -1.87 1.11
CA THR A 336 -23.63 -2.96 0.23
C THR A 336 -22.27 -3.56 0.63
N ARG A 337 -21.45 -2.84 1.40
CA ARG A 337 -20.10 -3.25 1.84
C ARG A 337 -20.11 -3.56 3.34
N SER A 338 -19.12 -4.32 3.81
CA SER A 338 -18.99 -4.74 5.21
C SER A 338 -17.82 -4.05 5.89
N VAL A 339 -17.94 -3.85 7.21
CA VAL A 339 -16.78 -3.67 8.08
C VAL A 339 -16.05 -5.03 8.18
N LEU A 340 -14.73 -5.03 7.99
CA LEU A 340 -13.86 -6.20 8.06
C LEU A 340 -13.04 -6.25 9.36
N SER A 341 -12.69 -5.08 9.89
CA SER A 341 -12.04 -4.95 11.20
C SER A 341 -12.52 -3.70 11.90
N LEU A 342 -12.75 -3.82 13.20
CA LEU A 342 -13.17 -2.75 14.09
C LEU A 342 -12.08 -2.49 15.12
N GLY A 343 -11.49 -1.31 15.05
CA GLY A 343 -10.52 -0.82 16.00
C GLY A 343 -11.19 -0.04 17.11
N ILE A 344 -10.86 -0.34 18.36
CA ILE A 344 -11.33 0.43 19.51
C ILE A 344 -10.14 0.71 20.41
N THR A 345 -9.90 1.98 20.72
CA THR A 345 -8.94 2.36 21.76
C THR A 345 -9.66 3.11 22.86
N THR A 346 -9.46 2.68 24.10
CA THR A 346 -9.92 3.41 25.28
C THR A 346 -8.74 4.02 26.01
N LEU A 347 -8.84 5.30 26.39
CA LEU A 347 -7.86 5.98 27.23
C LEU A 347 -8.50 6.41 28.53
N LYS A 348 -7.78 6.19 29.63
CA LYS A 348 -8.16 6.64 30.97
C LYS A 348 -7.03 7.47 31.57
N LEU A 349 -7.33 8.67 32.05
CA LEU A 349 -6.37 9.51 32.74
C LEU A 349 -6.06 8.89 34.12
N VAL A 350 -4.81 8.48 34.32
CA VAL A 350 -4.34 7.89 35.57
C VAL A 350 -3.78 8.95 36.50
N HIS A 351 -3.00 9.87 35.94
CA HIS A 351 -2.31 10.88 36.73
C HIS A 351 -2.06 12.13 35.93
N LYS A 352 -2.40 13.28 36.51
CA LYS A 352 -2.11 14.61 35.98
C LYS A 352 -1.21 15.34 36.96
N SER A 353 -0.08 15.84 36.46
CA SER A 353 0.89 16.57 37.26
C SER A 353 1.19 17.91 36.59
N GLU A 354 0.79 19.00 37.21
CA GLU A 354 1.10 20.36 36.74
C GLU A 354 2.58 20.70 36.88
N GLU A 355 3.22 20.28 37.99
CA GLU A 355 4.65 20.50 38.23
C GLU A 355 5.51 19.87 37.13
N LYS A 356 5.29 18.57 36.85
CA LYS A 356 5.97 17.84 35.76
C LYS A 356 5.40 18.13 34.37
N LYS A 357 4.37 18.98 34.27
CA LYS A 357 3.61 19.25 33.02
C LYS A 357 3.30 17.98 32.24
N ARG A 358 2.80 16.96 32.93
CA ARG A 358 2.62 15.61 32.38
C ARG A 358 1.19 15.12 32.61
N MET A 359 0.57 14.60 31.56
CA MET A 359 -0.67 13.82 31.66
C MET A 359 -0.40 12.37 31.30
N LYS A 360 -0.61 11.48 32.26
CA LYS A 360 -0.41 10.05 32.10
C LYS A 360 -1.74 9.35 31.84
N TYR A 361 -1.87 8.74 30.68
CA TYR A 361 -3.03 7.94 30.29
C TYR A 361 -2.69 6.46 30.24
N GLU A 362 -3.63 5.64 30.69
CA GLU A 362 -3.64 4.21 30.45
C GLU A 362 -4.41 3.92 29.17
N ALA A 363 -3.77 3.17 28.25
CA ALA A 363 -4.33 2.82 26.96
C ALA A 363 -4.68 1.34 26.87
N GLN A 364 -5.87 1.04 26.36
CA GLN A 364 -6.29 -0.30 25.96
C GLN A 364 -6.67 -0.25 24.49
N VAL A 365 -6.02 -1.09 23.69
CA VAL A 365 -6.20 -1.13 22.24
C VAL A 365 -6.78 -2.48 21.88
N PHE A 366 -7.91 -2.48 21.19
CA PHE A 366 -8.63 -3.68 20.76
C PHE A 366 -8.74 -3.65 19.24
N ASN A 367 -8.48 -4.79 18.60
CA ASN A 367 -8.74 -5.02 17.20
C ASN A 367 -9.70 -6.20 17.07
N ILE A 368 -10.91 -5.97 16.58
CA ILE A 368 -11.95 -6.98 16.45
C ILE A 368 -12.08 -7.31 14.97
N LEU A 369 -11.74 -8.55 14.58
CA LEU A 369 -12.01 -9.03 13.22
C LEU A 369 -13.51 -9.33 13.08
N THR A 370 -14.16 -8.79 12.06
CA THR A 370 -15.61 -8.85 11.90
C THR A 370 -15.98 -9.46 10.56
N LEU A 371 -17.00 -10.32 10.55
CA LEU A 371 -17.46 -10.99 9.33
C LEU A 371 -18.98 -10.88 9.23
N SER A 372 -19.47 -10.17 8.22
CA SER A 372 -20.91 -10.07 7.96
C SER A 372 -21.49 -11.46 7.70
N VAL A 373 -22.66 -11.73 8.28
CA VAL A 373 -23.44 -12.95 7.96
C VAL A 373 -24.16 -12.79 6.62
N ASN A 374 -24.57 -11.57 6.28
CA ASN A 374 -25.22 -11.26 5.02
C ASN A 374 -24.18 -11.09 3.90
N ASP A 375 -24.61 -11.34 2.67
CA ASP A 375 -23.79 -11.10 1.47
C ASP A 375 -23.37 -9.63 1.38
N PHE A 376 -22.11 -9.39 1.03
CA PHE A 376 -21.56 -8.05 0.88
C PHE A 376 -20.57 -7.97 -0.28
N VAL A 377 -20.38 -6.75 -0.79
CA VAL A 377 -19.48 -6.45 -1.91
C VAL A 377 -18.07 -6.14 -1.39
N ILE A 378 -17.07 -6.70 -2.05
CA ILE A 378 -15.65 -6.38 -1.84
C ILE A 378 -15.11 -5.68 -3.09
N GLU A 379 -14.46 -4.54 -2.89
CA GLU A 379 -13.80 -3.81 -3.97
C GLU A 379 -12.36 -4.29 -4.16
N PRO A 380 -11.92 -4.59 -5.40
CA PRO A 380 -10.54 -5.03 -5.65
C PRO A 380 -9.48 -4.07 -5.13
N ASN A 381 -9.72 -2.76 -5.24
CA ASN A 381 -8.78 -1.74 -4.76
C ASN A 381 -8.65 -1.74 -3.23
N ALA A 382 -9.74 -1.99 -2.49
CA ALA A 382 -9.72 -2.10 -1.04
C ALA A 382 -9.00 -3.39 -0.62
N LEU A 383 -9.27 -4.50 -1.32
CA LEU A 383 -8.59 -5.77 -1.09
C LEU A 383 -7.07 -5.65 -1.32
N GLU A 384 -6.65 -5.03 -2.43
CA GLU A 384 -5.23 -4.81 -2.74
C GLU A 384 -4.57 -3.87 -1.73
N PHE A 385 -5.26 -2.81 -1.31
CA PHE A 385 -4.77 -1.88 -0.29
C PHE A 385 -4.53 -2.60 1.04
N LEU A 386 -5.54 -3.27 1.57
CA LEU A 386 -5.45 -4.03 2.82
C LEU A 386 -4.37 -5.13 2.75
N ALA A 387 -4.29 -5.86 1.63
CA ALA A 387 -3.27 -6.88 1.43
C ALA A 387 -1.84 -6.30 1.42
N LYS A 388 -1.62 -5.15 0.76
CA LYS A 388 -0.33 -4.43 0.78
C LYS A 388 0.07 -4.02 2.19
N HIS A 389 -0.91 -3.78 3.05
CA HIS A 389 -0.72 -3.42 4.45
C HIS A 389 -0.78 -4.63 5.40
N SER A 390 -0.59 -5.85 4.88
CA SER A 390 -0.49 -7.09 5.65
C SER A 390 -1.76 -7.48 6.42
N PHE A 391 -2.95 -7.08 5.93
CA PHE A 391 -4.21 -7.56 6.46
C PHE A 391 -4.39 -9.06 6.17
N ASP A 392 -4.70 -9.86 7.20
CA ASP A 392 -4.85 -11.31 7.08
C ASP A 392 -6.31 -11.70 6.79
N PHE A 393 -6.62 -11.84 5.50
CA PHE A 393 -7.93 -12.29 5.03
C PHE A 393 -8.26 -13.73 5.43
N ASN A 394 -7.26 -14.61 5.60
CA ASN A 394 -7.51 -15.97 6.03
C ASN A 394 -7.98 -15.98 7.49
N ARG A 395 -7.32 -15.19 8.35
CA ARG A 395 -7.72 -15.01 9.75
C ARG A 395 -9.12 -14.39 9.87
N LEU A 396 -9.42 -13.40 9.03
CA LEU A 396 -10.76 -12.82 8.93
C LEU A 396 -11.83 -13.87 8.63
N ILE A 397 -11.64 -14.66 7.56
CA ILE A 397 -12.63 -15.65 7.09
C ILE A 397 -12.82 -16.77 8.12
N ASN A 398 -11.73 -17.27 8.70
CA ASN A 398 -11.78 -18.41 9.63
C ASN A 398 -12.28 -18.00 11.02
N SER A 399 -11.88 -16.82 11.50
CA SER A 399 -11.99 -16.45 12.91
C SER A 399 -12.79 -15.17 13.16
N GLY A 400 -13.31 -14.48 12.14
CA GLY A 400 -14.09 -13.25 12.29
C GLY A 400 -15.33 -13.41 13.16
N VAL A 401 -15.58 -12.41 14.01
CA VAL A 401 -16.81 -12.29 14.82
C VAL A 401 -17.98 -12.02 13.88
N LYS A 402 -18.95 -12.91 13.88
CA LYS A 402 -20.13 -12.80 13.02
C LYS A 402 -21.09 -11.74 13.56
N PHE A 403 -21.62 -10.89 12.69
CA PHE A 403 -22.54 -9.81 13.06
C PHE A 403 -23.71 -9.68 12.04
N GLN A 404 -24.73 -8.89 12.39
CA GLN A 404 -26.03 -8.76 11.66
C GLN A 404 -27.01 -9.94 11.80
N SER A 405 -26.88 -10.74 12.87
CA SER A 405 -27.92 -11.68 13.32
C SER A 405 -28.85 -11.05 14.38
N ASP A 406 -30.01 -11.65 14.64
CA ASP A 406 -31.02 -11.13 15.60
C ASP A 406 -30.45 -10.75 16.99
N ASN A 407 -29.39 -11.43 17.44
CA ASN A 407 -28.59 -11.05 18.61
C ASN A 407 -27.15 -10.69 18.19
N CYS A 408 -26.95 -9.48 17.69
CA CYS A 408 -25.65 -8.99 17.24
C CYS A 408 -24.83 -8.43 18.42
N PRO A 409 -23.75 -9.10 18.86
CA PRO A 409 -22.97 -8.62 20.01
C PRO A 409 -22.28 -7.28 19.73
N LEU A 410 -21.94 -6.99 18.47
CA LEU A 410 -21.34 -5.70 18.09
C LEU A 410 -22.35 -4.55 18.17
N SER A 411 -23.65 -4.80 17.93
CA SER A 411 -24.67 -3.78 18.17
C SER A 411 -24.78 -3.45 19.66
N THR A 412 -24.78 -4.47 20.53
CA THR A 412 -24.70 -4.26 21.98
C THR A 412 -23.46 -3.47 22.38
N LEU A 413 -22.30 -3.75 21.78
CA LEU A 413 -21.06 -3.02 22.03
C LEU A 413 -21.22 -1.53 21.74
N PHE A 414 -21.78 -1.18 20.59
CA PHE A 414 -21.97 0.22 20.21
C PHE A 414 -23.02 0.92 21.07
N HIS A 415 -24.11 0.24 21.47
CA HIS A 415 -25.04 0.81 22.45
C HIS A 415 -24.34 1.13 23.78
N GLU A 416 -23.47 0.25 24.27
CA GLU A 416 -22.67 0.51 25.48
C GLU A 416 -21.72 1.70 25.27
N ILE A 417 -21.06 1.82 24.11
CA ILE A 417 -20.23 2.98 23.76
C ILE A 417 -21.07 4.27 23.76
N PHE A 418 -22.25 4.25 23.15
CA PHE A 418 -23.14 5.42 23.10
C PHE A 418 -23.67 5.82 24.47
N ASN A 419 -23.71 4.91 25.44
CA ASN A 419 -24.11 5.20 26.82
C ASN A 419 -22.97 5.79 27.67
N THR A 420 -21.73 5.76 27.19
CA THR A 420 -20.58 6.35 27.91
C THR A 420 -20.59 7.87 27.89
N SER A 421 -19.93 8.48 28.88
CA SER A 421 -19.64 9.92 28.90
C SER A 421 -18.21 10.24 28.46
N ALA A 422 -17.58 9.32 27.72
CA ALA A 422 -16.23 9.54 27.19
C ALA A 422 -16.27 10.52 26.02
N THR A 423 -15.13 11.05 25.61
CA THR A 423 -15.04 11.73 24.30
C THR A 423 -14.90 10.69 23.20
N PHE A 424 -15.76 10.76 22.19
CA PHE A 424 -15.70 9.90 21.01
C PHE A 424 -14.76 10.50 19.95
N CYS A 425 -13.67 9.81 19.65
CA CYS A 425 -12.60 10.26 18.77
C CYS A 425 -12.64 9.50 17.43
N VAL A 426 -12.52 10.22 16.32
CA VAL A 426 -12.44 9.64 14.97
C VAL A 426 -11.36 10.33 14.14
N HIS A 427 -11.01 9.77 12.98
CA HIS A 427 -10.13 10.42 12.01
C HIS A 427 -10.80 10.42 10.64
N ASN A 428 -11.14 11.59 10.10
CA ASN A 428 -11.92 11.68 8.85
C ASN A 428 -13.24 10.88 8.94
N GLY A 429 -13.89 10.94 10.11
CA GLY A 429 -14.83 9.93 10.59
C GLY A 429 -16.20 9.89 9.92
N LEU A 430 -16.46 10.70 8.89
CA LEU A 430 -17.78 10.71 8.24
C LEU A 430 -18.15 9.34 7.69
N ILE A 431 -17.21 8.67 7.03
CA ILE A 431 -17.46 7.34 6.46
C ILE A 431 -17.64 6.31 7.58
N ASP A 432 -16.81 6.36 8.63
CA ASP A 432 -16.87 5.43 9.74
C ASP A 432 -18.20 5.52 10.48
N LEU A 433 -18.67 6.74 10.76
CA LEU A 433 -19.96 6.97 11.39
C LEU A 433 -21.13 6.45 10.54
N ILE A 434 -21.07 6.60 9.21
CA ILE A 434 -22.11 6.07 8.31
C ILE A 434 -22.13 4.54 8.36
N PHE A 435 -20.96 3.89 8.36
CA PHE A 435 -20.86 2.42 8.48
C PHE A 435 -21.30 1.93 9.86
N ILE A 436 -20.89 2.61 10.94
CA ILE A 436 -21.33 2.31 12.31
C ILE A 436 -22.85 2.42 12.42
N TYR A 437 -23.43 3.48 11.86
CA TYR A 437 -24.87 3.68 11.86
C TYR A 437 -25.57 2.55 11.10
N GLN A 438 -25.14 2.23 9.88
CA GLN A 438 -25.78 1.20 9.07
C GLN A 438 -25.64 -0.22 9.65
N GLN A 439 -24.51 -0.55 10.27
CA GLN A 439 -24.19 -1.93 10.62
C GLN A 439 -24.41 -2.27 12.09
N PHE A 440 -24.31 -1.29 13.00
CA PHE A 440 -24.31 -1.53 14.43
C PHE A 440 -25.39 -0.76 15.20
N TYR A 441 -25.90 0.36 14.68
CA TYR A 441 -26.87 1.19 15.40
C TYR A 441 -28.27 0.59 15.50
N GLY A 442 -28.70 -0.18 14.51
CA GLY A 442 -30.02 -0.85 14.50
C GLY A 442 -31.17 -0.03 13.93
N ALA A 443 -30.89 1.09 13.27
CA ALA A 443 -31.85 1.85 12.45
C ALA A 443 -31.30 2.00 11.03
N ASP A 444 -32.19 2.23 10.06
CA ASP A 444 -31.79 2.43 8.66
C ASP A 444 -31.16 3.81 8.48
N LEU A 445 -30.15 3.90 7.60
CA LEU A 445 -29.55 5.19 7.25
C LEU A 445 -30.60 6.12 6.61
N PRO A 446 -30.73 7.38 7.09
CA PRO A 446 -31.67 8.36 6.56
C PRO A 446 -31.56 8.61 5.04
N GLU A 447 -32.65 9.06 4.41
CA GLU A 447 -32.63 9.38 2.97
C GLU A 447 -31.88 10.67 2.66
N THR A 448 -31.78 11.59 3.63
CA THR A 448 -31.16 12.91 3.44
C THR A 448 -30.01 13.14 4.42
N LEU A 449 -29.02 13.93 3.99
CA LEU A 449 -27.89 14.28 4.86
C LEU A 449 -28.34 15.08 6.09
N ASP A 450 -29.32 15.98 5.94
CA ASP A 450 -29.81 16.80 7.05
C ASP A 450 -30.47 15.96 8.15
N GLU A 451 -31.21 14.92 7.79
CA GLU A 451 -31.77 13.96 8.76
C GLU A 451 -30.66 13.16 9.44
N PHE A 452 -29.65 12.70 8.69
CA PHE A 452 -28.48 12.04 9.28
C PHE A 452 -27.72 12.95 10.25
N ARG A 453 -27.56 14.24 9.93
CA ARG A 453 -26.94 15.23 10.83
C ARG A 453 -27.74 15.45 12.10
N ASN A 454 -29.07 15.48 11.99
CA ASN A 454 -29.95 15.57 13.16
C ASN A 454 -29.79 14.32 14.04
N ASN A 455 -29.77 13.13 13.44
CA ASN A 455 -29.59 11.87 14.18
C ASN A 455 -28.23 11.83 14.87
N LEU A 456 -27.15 12.27 14.20
CA LEU A 456 -25.82 12.38 14.81
C LEU A 456 -25.78 13.45 15.92
N HIS A 457 -26.48 14.57 15.77
CA HIS A 457 -26.56 15.61 16.80
C HIS A 457 -27.22 15.09 18.09
N GLU A 458 -28.29 14.30 17.96
CA GLU A 458 -28.95 13.64 19.09
C GLU A 458 -28.08 12.52 19.68
N LEU A 459 -27.37 11.77 18.82
CA LEU A 459 -26.50 10.67 19.25
C LEU A 459 -25.23 11.14 19.97
N PHE A 460 -24.65 12.28 19.57
CA PHE A 460 -23.40 12.83 20.12
C PHE A 460 -23.61 14.21 20.78
N PRO A 461 -24.36 14.28 21.89
CA PRO A 461 -24.58 15.54 22.59
C PRO A 461 -23.25 16.03 23.22
N MET A 462 -22.92 17.31 23.01
CA MET A 462 -21.63 17.90 23.40
C MET A 462 -21.34 17.84 24.92
N ASP A 463 -22.39 17.75 25.73
CA ASP A 463 -22.34 17.73 27.20
C ASP A 463 -22.32 16.32 27.80
N TYR A 464 -22.36 15.26 26.97
CA TYR A 464 -22.28 13.88 27.45
C TYR A 464 -21.30 13.02 26.66
N LEU A 465 -21.51 12.86 25.35
CA LEU A 465 -20.67 12.05 24.46
C LEU A 465 -20.21 12.93 23.29
N PRO A 466 -19.30 13.89 23.56
CA PRO A 466 -18.83 14.79 22.53
C PRO A 466 -18.00 14.04 21.48
N LEU A 467 -18.21 14.37 20.20
CA LEU A 467 -17.42 13.83 19.10
C LEU A 467 -16.31 14.78 18.70
N ILE A 468 -15.11 14.27 18.44
CA ILE A 468 -13.97 15.03 17.94
C ILE A 468 -13.21 14.28 16.84
N ASP A 469 -12.79 15.01 15.81
CA ASP A 469 -12.07 14.46 14.67
C ASP A 469 -10.61 14.93 14.65
N SER A 470 -9.67 13.99 14.71
CA SER A 470 -8.23 14.27 14.75
C SER A 470 -7.69 14.95 13.48
N LYS A 471 -8.29 14.68 12.31
CA LYS A 471 -7.96 15.34 11.05
C LYS A 471 -8.46 16.78 11.04
N TYR A 472 -9.64 17.04 11.60
CA TYR A 472 -10.14 18.41 11.77
C TYR A 472 -9.20 19.23 12.65
N LEU A 473 -8.71 18.66 13.77
CA LEU A 473 -7.71 19.32 14.61
C LEU A 473 -6.42 19.60 13.84
N ALA A 474 -5.93 18.64 13.06
CA ALA A 474 -4.72 18.78 12.27
C ALA A 474 -4.81 19.95 11.27
N GLU A 475 -5.94 20.09 10.58
CA GLU A 475 -6.16 21.09 9.53
C GLU A 475 -6.51 22.49 10.06
N TYR A 476 -7.27 22.57 11.16
CA TYR A 476 -7.85 23.83 11.64
C TYR A 476 -7.22 24.35 12.93
N GLN A 477 -6.84 23.47 13.86
CA GLN A 477 -6.20 23.87 15.13
C GLN A 477 -4.68 23.99 14.97
N THR A 478 -4.00 22.91 14.57
CA THR A 478 -2.54 22.86 14.55
C THR A 478 -1.92 23.26 13.22
N ARG A 479 -2.71 23.33 12.15
CA ARG A 479 -2.29 23.74 10.79
C ARG A 479 -1.13 22.88 10.25
N MET A 480 -1.23 21.56 10.45
CA MET A 480 -0.28 20.60 9.88
C MET A 480 -0.30 20.63 8.35
N THR A 481 0.85 20.36 7.70
CA THR A 481 0.94 20.38 6.24
C THR A 481 0.21 19.23 5.57
N SER A 482 0.08 18.11 6.28
CA SER A 482 -0.60 16.90 5.84
C SER A 482 -1.48 16.41 6.98
N SER A 483 -2.60 15.77 6.64
CA SER A 483 -3.65 15.44 7.60
C SER A 483 -4.13 13.98 7.52
N TYR A 484 -3.36 13.10 6.87
CA TYR A 484 -3.60 11.65 6.94
C TYR A 484 -3.09 11.09 8.28
N LEU A 485 -3.77 10.08 8.80
CA LEU A 485 -3.62 9.59 10.17
C LEU A 485 -2.18 9.30 10.58
N GLU A 486 -1.44 8.56 9.74
CA GLU A 486 -0.05 8.22 10.02
C GLU A 486 0.84 9.45 10.19
N TYR A 487 0.68 10.46 9.33
CA TYR A 487 1.40 11.72 9.49
C TYR A 487 1.03 12.44 10.78
N VAL A 488 -0.27 12.59 11.07
CA VAL A 488 -0.74 13.31 12.25
C VAL A 488 -0.22 12.65 13.52
N PHE A 489 -0.28 11.32 13.59
CA PHE A 489 0.26 10.56 14.71
C PHE A 489 1.78 10.67 14.82
N ARG A 490 2.54 10.36 13.77
CA ARG A 490 4.02 10.38 13.81
C ARG A 490 4.54 11.78 14.13
N ARG A 491 3.92 12.82 13.58
CA ARG A 491 4.23 14.21 13.92
C ARG A 491 3.92 14.51 15.38
N SER A 492 2.74 14.14 15.86
CA SER A 492 2.34 14.33 17.27
C SER A 492 3.24 13.57 18.25
N GLN A 493 3.63 12.34 17.92
CA GLN A 493 4.53 11.51 18.72
C GLN A 493 5.90 12.17 18.85
N GLY A 494 6.46 12.62 17.73
CA GLY A 494 7.74 13.32 17.71
C GLY A 494 7.69 14.67 18.42
N ASP A 495 6.63 15.44 18.24
CA ASP A 495 6.46 16.73 18.92
C ASP A 495 6.25 16.53 20.42
N ASN A 496 5.56 15.46 20.84
CA ASN A 496 5.42 15.09 22.25
C ASN A 496 6.76 14.78 22.93
N GLU A 497 7.64 14.06 22.26
CA GLU A 497 8.98 13.77 22.77
C GLU A 497 9.83 15.05 22.90
N ILE A 498 9.76 15.95 21.90
CA ILE A 498 10.42 17.26 21.97
C ILE A 498 9.88 18.10 23.12
N GLU A 499 8.56 18.14 23.31
CA GLU A 499 7.92 18.89 24.39
C GLU A 499 8.28 18.31 25.76
N SER A 500 8.37 16.98 25.88
CA SER A 500 8.87 16.28 27.08
C SER A 500 10.32 16.67 27.40
N MET A 501 11.23 16.58 26.42
CA MET A 501 12.63 16.98 26.59
C MET A 501 12.78 18.44 27.02
N ASN A 502 11.91 19.31 26.49
CA ASN A 502 11.89 20.75 26.81
C ASN A 502 11.12 21.08 28.11
N ARG A 503 10.71 20.07 28.91
CA ARG A 503 9.93 20.25 30.15
C ARG A 503 8.65 21.08 29.93
N ARG A 504 7.96 20.82 28.82
CA ARG A 504 6.66 21.38 28.48
C ARG A 504 5.56 20.34 28.65
N ILE A 505 4.32 20.78 28.40
CA ILE A 505 3.15 19.91 28.52
C ILE A 505 3.26 18.78 27.50
N HIS A 506 3.32 17.56 28.02
CA HIS A 506 3.41 16.33 27.23
C HIS A 506 2.47 15.25 27.79
N VAL A 507 2.23 14.25 26.94
CA VAL A 507 1.40 13.09 27.20
C VAL A 507 2.30 11.88 27.41
N ASP A 508 2.00 11.09 28.43
CA ASP A 508 2.67 9.84 28.78
C ASP A 508 1.64 8.70 28.64
N ILE A 509 1.94 7.69 27.83
CA ILE A 509 1.05 6.56 27.57
C ILE A 509 1.62 5.31 28.22
N VAL A 510 0.81 4.65 29.03
CA VAL A 510 1.14 3.34 29.61
C VAL A 510 0.11 2.30 29.19
N PHE A 511 0.59 1.07 29.03
CA PHE A 511 -0.25 -0.10 28.84
C PHE A 511 -0.20 -0.92 30.12
N PRO A 512 -1.35 -1.27 30.74
CA PRO A 512 -1.35 -1.95 32.01
C PRO A 512 -0.81 -3.37 31.86
N GLN A 513 -0.26 -3.89 32.96
CA GLN A 513 0.08 -5.31 33.07
C GLN A 513 -1.20 -6.13 33.15
N ARG A 514 -1.25 -7.21 32.37
CA ARG A 514 -2.46 -8.02 32.18
C ARG A 514 -2.35 -9.24 33.08
N GLU A 515 -3.30 -9.43 33.99
CA GLU A 515 -3.30 -10.58 34.89
C GLU A 515 -3.93 -11.83 34.26
N MET A 516 -4.89 -11.65 33.35
CA MET A 516 -5.61 -12.77 32.71
C MET A 516 -4.82 -13.35 31.53
N GLN A 517 -4.55 -14.66 31.58
CA GLN A 517 -3.82 -15.39 30.54
C GLN A 517 -4.46 -15.25 29.15
N CYS A 518 -5.80 -15.34 29.05
CA CYS A 518 -6.50 -15.23 27.77
C CYS A 518 -6.30 -13.87 27.06
N ILE A 519 -6.10 -12.79 27.84
CA ILE A 519 -5.80 -11.46 27.29
C ILE A 519 -4.32 -11.40 26.90
N GLN A 520 -3.41 -11.97 27.70
CA GLN A 520 -1.98 -12.06 27.36
C GLN A 520 -1.77 -12.80 26.04
N ASP A 521 -2.41 -13.96 25.87
CA ASP A 521 -2.32 -14.79 24.65
C ASP A 521 -2.90 -14.09 23.41
N ALA A 522 -3.90 -13.23 23.61
CA ALA A 522 -4.49 -12.41 22.55
C ALA A 522 -3.71 -11.10 22.28
N THR A 523 -2.61 -10.84 22.99
CA THR A 523 -1.84 -9.59 22.86
C THR A 523 -0.81 -9.68 21.76
N GLU A 524 -0.80 -8.71 20.86
CA GLU A 524 0.28 -8.50 19.90
C GLU A 524 0.96 -7.15 20.14
N ASN A 525 2.29 -7.11 20.07
CA ASN A 525 3.08 -5.88 20.22
C ASN A 525 3.41 -5.32 18.83
N VAL A 526 2.98 -4.09 18.57
CA VAL A 526 3.26 -3.36 17.33
C VAL A 526 4.33 -2.30 17.61
N LYS A 527 5.47 -2.39 16.93
CA LYS A 527 6.55 -1.40 17.07
C LYS A 527 6.12 -0.05 16.49
N CYS A 528 6.32 1.01 17.26
CA CYS A 528 6.02 2.39 16.88
C CYS A 528 7.13 3.37 17.28
N ALA A 529 8.36 2.89 17.55
CA ALA A 529 9.46 3.74 17.99
C ALA A 529 9.76 4.89 17.01
N LEU A 530 10.22 6.00 17.56
CA LEU A 530 10.81 7.10 16.79
C LEU A 530 12.20 6.68 16.27
N PRO A 531 12.76 7.38 15.27
CA PRO A 531 14.11 7.11 14.78
C PRO A 531 15.17 7.12 15.89
N ASP A 532 16.18 6.25 15.75
CA ASP A 532 17.29 6.20 16.71
C ASP A 532 18.01 7.55 16.77
N GLY A 533 18.18 8.08 17.99
CA GLY A 533 18.79 9.40 18.22
C GLY A 533 17.86 10.58 18.00
N PHE A 534 16.55 10.37 17.85
CA PHE A 534 15.55 11.45 17.82
C PHE A 534 15.67 12.37 19.05
N PRO A 535 15.50 13.71 18.91
CA PRO A 535 15.17 14.45 17.69
C PRO A 535 16.38 14.81 16.83
N ASN A 536 17.60 14.37 17.20
CA ASN A 536 18.87 14.76 16.56
C ASN A 536 19.41 13.69 15.60
N HIS A 537 18.57 12.76 15.15
CA HIS A 537 18.94 11.75 14.18
C HIS A 537 19.42 12.37 12.85
N PRO A 538 20.38 11.72 12.15
CA PRO A 538 20.91 12.22 10.88
C PRO A 538 19.87 12.12 9.77
N ILE A 539 19.82 13.12 8.90
CA ILE A 539 18.87 13.20 7.78
C ILE A 539 19.64 13.10 6.45
N PRO A 540 19.15 12.33 5.45
CA PRO A 540 19.81 12.27 4.14
C PRO A 540 19.99 13.64 3.48
N VAL A 541 21.20 13.97 3.04
CA VAL A 541 21.51 15.27 2.42
C VAL A 541 20.77 15.49 1.10
N ASP A 542 20.48 14.39 0.39
CA ASP A 542 19.76 14.31 -0.89
C ASP A 542 18.25 14.03 -0.72
N LEU A 543 17.70 14.19 0.49
CA LEU A 543 16.28 13.88 0.77
C LEU A 543 15.30 14.59 -0.18
N ASN A 544 15.49 15.88 -0.44
CA ASN A 544 14.54 16.69 -1.22
C ASN A 544 14.44 16.27 -2.69
N THR A 545 15.46 15.63 -3.26
CA THR A 545 15.43 15.14 -4.64
C THR A 545 14.72 13.78 -4.74
N HIS A 546 14.82 12.96 -3.69
CA HIS A 546 14.31 11.59 -3.65
C HIS A 546 12.93 11.42 -2.99
N LEU A 547 12.45 12.39 -2.20
CA LEU A 547 11.13 12.33 -1.56
C LEU A 547 9.98 12.58 -2.55
N CYS A 548 8.93 11.75 -2.50
CA CYS A 548 7.73 11.95 -3.28
C CYS A 548 6.82 13.02 -2.64
N LEU A 549 6.68 14.17 -3.28
CA LEU A 549 5.83 15.26 -2.77
C LEU A 549 4.34 14.90 -2.76
N SER A 550 3.86 14.13 -3.74
CA SER A 550 2.47 13.66 -3.75
C SER A 550 2.17 12.82 -2.52
N PHE A 551 3.05 11.87 -2.20
CA PHE A 551 2.91 11.05 -0.99
C PHE A 551 3.07 11.89 0.28
N ALA A 552 4.08 12.74 0.35
CA ALA A 552 4.33 13.58 1.53
C ALA A 552 3.11 14.43 1.91
N ASN A 553 2.40 14.98 0.93
CA ASN A 553 1.24 15.84 1.15
C ASN A 553 -0.07 15.06 1.38
N HIS A 554 -0.22 13.88 0.77
CA HIS A 554 -1.52 13.20 0.71
C HIS A 554 -1.55 11.79 1.29
N GLY A 555 -0.41 11.21 1.65
CA GLY A 555 -0.28 9.82 2.11
C GLY A 555 -0.39 8.77 0.99
N PHE A 556 -0.65 9.19 -0.26
CA PHE A 556 -0.72 8.29 -1.41
C PHE A 556 -0.08 8.91 -2.66
N CYS A 557 0.32 8.04 -3.60
CA CYS A 557 0.85 8.43 -4.90
C CYS A 557 0.12 7.71 -6.02
N ASN A 558 -0.40 8.46 -6.99
CA ASN A 558 -1.09 7.89 -8.16
C ASN A 558 -0.16 7.15 -9.13
N ASN A 559 1.17 7.32 -8.99
CA ASN A 559 2.14 6.63 -9.82
C ASN A 559 2.54 5.31 -9.17
N ALA A 560 1.98 4.20 -9.68
CA ALA A 560 2.29 2.85 -9.21
C ALA A 560 3.78 2.46 -9.37
N LYS A 561 4.53 3.14 -10.25
CA LYS A 561 5.98 2.94 -10.47
C LYS A 561 6.80 4.17 -10.05
N CYS A 562 6.36 4.86 -8.99
CA CYS A 562 7.10 6.00 -8.46
C CYS A 562 8.50 5.56 -7.99
N LEU A 563 9.56 6.15 -8.57
CA LEU A 563 10.95 5.89 -8.17
C LEU A 563 11.36 6.67 -6.89
N LYS A 564 10.50 7.58 -6.43
CA LYS A 564 10.69 8.39 -5.24
C LYS A 564 10.27 7.62 -3.98
N VAL A 565 10.80 8.05 -2.84
CA VAL A 565 10.55 7.39 -1.55
C VAL A 565 9.18 7.80 -0.99
N HIS A 566 8.44 6.81 -0.49
CA HIS A 566 7.15 6.95 0.21
C HIS A 566 7.35 6.57 1.68
N ASP A 567 7.85 7.52 2.47
CA ASP A 567 8.16 7.32 3.90
C ASP A 567 7.69 8.54 4.68
N VAL A 568 6.88 8.31 5.71
CA VAL A 568 6.22 9.37 6.49
C VAL A 568 7.23 10.10 7.38
N ASP A 569 8.17 9.38 7.99
CA ASP A 569 9.19 9.98 8.86
C ASP A 569 10.11 10.91 8.04
N LEU A 570 10.52 10.47 6.86
CA LEU A 570 11.30 11.31 5.93
C LEU A 570 10.49 12.52 5.42
N ALA A 571 9.17 12.37 5.22
CA ALA A 571 8.32 13.49 4.87
C ALA A 571 8.24 14.54 5.99
N ILE A 572 8.10 14.08 7.24
CA ILE A 572 8.12 14.93 8.44
C ILE A 572 9.48 15.60 8.61
N ASP A 573 10.59 14.89 8.41
CA ASP A 573 11.95 15.44 8.50
C ASP A 573 12.17 16.54 7.46
N SER A 574 11.78 16.32 6.21
CA SER A 574 11.83 17.36 5.16
C SER A 574 11.05 18.61 5.57
N GLN A 575 9.88 18.42 6.19
CA GLN A 575 9.04 19.50 6.66
C GLN A 575 9.65 20.26 7.85
N ARG A 576 10.18 19.55 8.86
CA ARG A 576 10.88 20.14 10.00
C ARG A 576 12.10 20.95 9.58
N VAL A 577 12.86 20.47 8.60
CA VAL A 577 13.99 21.20 8.01
C VAL A 577 13.53 22.52 7.38
N LYS A 578 12.38 22.53 6.68
CA LYS A 578 11.81 23.77 6.11
C LYS A 578 11.37 24.74 7.21
N GLU A 579 10.65 24.26 8.22
CA GLU A 579 10.21 25.04 9.38
C GLU A 579 11.40 25.69 10.09
N GLN A 580 12.45 24.92 10.35
CA GLN A 580 13.63 25.42 11.05
C GLN A 580 14.42 26.45 10.25
N LYS A 581 14.52 26.28 8.92
CA LYS A 581 15.08 27.31 8.03
C LYS A 581 14.28 28.61 8.08
N VAL A 582 12.95 28.53 8.16
CA VAL A 582 12.09 29.74 8.30
C VAL A 582 12.32 30.40 9.66
N ILE A 583 12.46 29.61 10.74
CA ILE A 583 12.76 30.12 12.09
C ILE A 583 14.10 30.86 12.10
N PHE A 584 15.18 30.27 11.58
CA PHE A 584 16.48 30.94 11.48
C PHE A 584 16.41 32.24 10.65
N LYS A 585 15.71 32.23 9.51
CA LYS A 585 15.47 33.44 8.71
C LYS A 585 14.74 34.54 9.48
N ARG A 586 13.72 34.18 10.28
CA ARG A 586 12.98 35.12 11.12
C ARG A 586 13.84 35.67 12.25
N LYS A 587 14.60 34.81 12.95
CA LYS A 587 15.54 35.21 14.00
C LYS A 587 16.59 36.21 13.46
N ARG A 588 17.17 35.95 12.29
CA ARG A 588 18.10 36.90 11.64
C ARG A 588 17.48 38.25 11.33
N ARG A 589 16.25 38.29 10.80
CA ARG A 589 15.55 39.55 10.52
C ARG A 589 15.32 40.38 11.78
N TYR A 590 14.97 39.74 12.89
CA TYR A 590 14.80 40.41 14.18
C TYR A 590 16.16 40.83 14.77
N SER A 591 17.18 40.00 14.63
CA SER A 591 18.53 40.29 15.08
C SER A 591 19.19 41.41 14.31
N ASN A 592 18.91 41.62 13.02
CA ASN A 592 19.42 42.77 12.27
C ASN A 592 18.87 44.12 12.80
N VAL A 593 17.90 44.09 13.73
CA VAL A 593 17.34 45.25 14.43
C VAL A 593 18.00 45.43 15.82
N ILE A 594 18.74 44.44 16.32
CA ILE A 594 19.42 44.41 17.62
C ILE A 594 20.94 44.19 17.41
N ALA A 595 21.79 44.40 18.41
CA ALA A 595 23.26 44.40 18.32
C ALA A 595 23.89 43.19 17.58
N GLU A 596 25.05 43.41 16.95
CA GLU A 596 25.82 42.43 16.13
C GLU A 596 26.10 41.10 16.86
N THR A 597 26.29 41.13 18.18
CA THR A 597 26.56 39.94 19.00
C THR A 597 25.45 38.88 18.93
N VAL A 598 24.19 39.32 18.79
CA VAL A 598 23.03 38.41 18.67
C VAL A 598 22.99 37.74 17.29
N ALA A 599 23.53 38.42 16.26
CA ALA A 599 23.58 37.87 14.91
C ALA A 599 24.60 36.72 14.81
N ASP A 600 25.76 36.88 15.45
CA ASP A 600 26.81 35.86 15.52
C ASP A 600 26.37 34.60 16.25
N GLU A 601 25.65 34.74 17.37
CA GLU A 601 25.06 33.61 18.10
C GLU A 601 24.09 32.81 17.22
N ILE A 602 23.23 33.50 16.46
CA ILE A 602 22.27 32.84 15.56
C ILE A 602 22.99 32.12 14.41
N GLU A 603 24.09 32.67 13.90
CA GLU A 603 24.87 32.01 12.85
C GLU A 603 25.56 30.75 13.37
N ASN A 604 26.13 30.81 14.58
CA ASN A 604 26.72 29.66 15.25
C ASN A 604 25.69 28.56 15.54
N ASP A 605 24.51 28.92 16.04
CA ASP A 605 23.39 28.00 16.25
C ASP A 605 22.97 27.31 14.95
N GLU A 606 22.89 28.03 13.83
CA GLU A 606 22.53 27.45 12.55
C GLU A 606 23.60 26.49 12.02
N LYS A 607 24.89 26.84 12.18
CA LYS A 607 26.01 25.95 11.82
C LYS A 607 25.99 24.68 12.66
N ALA A 608 25.87 24.80 13.99
CA ALA A 608 25.79 23.66 14.89
C ALA A 608 24.60 22.75 14.58
N TRP A 609 23.43 23.33 14.29
CA TRP A 609 22.25 22.57 13.89
C TRP A 609 22.44 21.84 12.55
N LYS A 610 23.06 22.48 11.55
CA LYS A 610 23.38 21.84 10.27
C LYS A 610 24.37 20.70 10.44
N GLU A 611 25.40 20.90 11.25
CA GLU A 611 26.41 19.87 11.52
C GLU A 611 25.77 18.65 12.20
N ALA A 612 24.95 18.87 13.23
CA ALA A 612 24.24 17.79 13.91
C ALA A 612 23.32 16.98 12.98
N LYS A 613 22.69 17.64 11.98
CA LYS A 613 21.71 17.00 11.08
C LYS A 613 22.30 16.42 9.81
N PHE A 614 23.37 17.02 9.28
CA PHE A 614 23.92 16.73 7.95
C PHE A 614 25.43 16.45 7.95
N GLY A 615 26.14 16.64 9.06
CA GLY A 615 27.60 16.47 9.15
C GLY A 615 28.07 15.04 8.86
N ALA A 616 27.21 14.04 9.12
CA ALA A 616 27.49 12.65 8.78
C ALA A 616 27.48 12.34 7.26
N HIS A 617 27.12 13.30 6.39
CA HIS A 617 27.06 13.16 4.92
C HIS A 617 26.33 11.88 4.42
N PHE A 618 25.33 11.44 5.17
CA PHE A 618 24.52 10.27 4.89
C PHE A 618 23.61 10.48 3.67
N LYS A 619 23.53 9.49 2.76
CA LYS A 619 22.72 9.56 1.53
C LYS A 619 21.49 8.66 1.58
N MET A 620 20.54 8.90 0.68
CA MET A 620 19.31 8.10 0.58
C MET A 620 19.56 6.62 0.28
N ALA A 621 20.65 6.28 -0.42
CA ALA A 621 21.02 4.89 -0.69
C ALA A 621 21.33 4.12 0.61
N ASP A 622 22.04 4.75 1.55
CA ASP A 622 22.40 4.18 2.84
C ASP A 622 21.15 3.99 3.73
N PHE A 623 20.20 4.92 3.65
CA PHE A 623 18.90 4.80 4.31
C PHE A 623 18.11 3.59 3.81
N LYS A 624 18.04 3.40 2.49
CA LYS A 624 17.35 2.24 1.90
C LYS A 624 17.99 0.91 2.31
N ALA A 625 19.32 0.86 2.39
CA ALA A 625 20.04 -0.33 2.85
C ALA A 625 19.72 -0.65 4.33
N LYS A 626 19.75 0.35 5.21
CA LYS A 626 19.36 0.20 6.63
C LYS A 626 17.90 -0.23 6.79
N LYS A 627 16.98 0.38 6.04
CA LYS A 627 15.56 0.07 6.12
C LYS A 627 15.23 -1.32 5.55
N ALA A 628 15.90 -1.76 4.49
CA ALA A 628 15.75 -3.12 3.95
C ALA A 628 16.17 -4.20 4.96
N ALA A 629 17.18 -3.93 5.79
CA ALA A 629 17.58 -4.80 6.89
C ALA A 629 16.57 -4.82 8.07
N GLN A 630 15.78 -3.75 8.23
CA GLN A 630 14.76 -3.60 9.27
C GLN A 630 13.34 -4.00 8.82
N LEU A 631 13.15 -4.36 7.54
CA LEU A 631 11.84 -4.53 6.89
C LEU A 631 11.12 -5.83 7.26
N SER A 632 11.20 -6.27 8.52
CA SER A 632 10.39 -7.36 9.06
C SER A 632 9.16 -6.88 9.85
N SER A 633 8.91 -5.57 9.99
CA SER A 633 7.77 -5.09 10.77
C SER A 633 7.30 -3.66 10.44
N SER A 634 6.59 -3.46 9.33
CA SER A 634 5.74 -2.26 9.16
C SER A 634 4.28 -2.69 8.94
N GLY A 635 3.64 -3.15 10.01
CA GLY A 635 2.22 -3.50 10.06
C GLY A 635 1.42 -2.47 10.86
N LEU A 636 1.54 -1.18 10.51
CA LEU A 636 0.86 -0.09 11.25
C LEU A 636 -0.62 0.09 10.88
N HIS A 637 -1.09 -0.42 9.74
CA HIS A 637 -2.50 -0.28 9.35
C HIS A 637 -3.30 -1.49 9.84
N ARG A 638 -3.65 -1.42 11.11
CA ARG A 638 -4.67 -2.26 11.71
C ARG A 638 -5.66 -1.30 12.33
N ALA A 639 -6.95 -1.54 12.15
CA ALA A 639 -8.00 -0.72 12.77
C ALA A 639 -7.71 -0.37 14.25
N GLY A 640 -7.26 -1.34 15.06
CA GLY A 640 -6.87 -1.08 16.45
C GLY A 640 -5.72 -0.07 16.62
N VAL A 641 -4.67 -0.19 15.81
CA VAL A 641 -3.52 0.74 15.81
C VAL A 641 -3.96 2.11 15.30
N ASP A 642 -4.77 2.17 14.26
CA ASP A 642 -5.32 3.42 13.71
C ASP A 642 -6.24 4.14 14.71
N ALA A 643 -7.08 3.40 15.45
CA ALA A 643 -7.84 3.93 16.56
C ALA A 643 -6.93 4.48 17.67
N PHE A 644 -5.82 3.82 17.99
CA PHE A 644 -4.86 4.32 18.97
C PHE A 644 -4.18 5.61 18.50
N MET A 645 -3.74 5.63 17.25
CA MET A 645 -3.13 6.79 16.61
C MET A 645 -4.08 8.00 16.63
N THR A 646 -5.37 7.76 16.38
CA THR A 646 -6.45 8.75 16.46
C THR A 646 -6.59 9.30 17.87
N ALA A 647 -6.70 8.42 18.87
CA ALA A 647 -6.83 8.83 20.28
C ALA A 647 -5.63 9.67 20.73
N PHE A 648 -4.41 9.20 20.42
CA PHE A 648 -3.16 9.89 20.74
C PHE A 648 -3.08 11.28 20.08
N ALA A 649 -3.47 11.38 18.80
CA ALA A 649 -3.49 12.64 18.08
C ALA A 649 -4.45 13.65 18.72
N VAL A 650 -5.64 13.22 19.16
CA VAL A 650 -6.62 14.11 19.83
C VAL A 650 -6.07 14.62 21.15
N ILE A 651 -5.64 13.72 22.05
CA ILE A 651 -5.15 14.12 23.38
C ILE A 651 -3.92 15.01 23.28
N PHE A 652 -3.01 14.74 22.33
CA PHE A 652 -1.81 15.55 22.15
C PHE A 652 -2.13 16.94 21.62
N GLN A 653 -3.01 17.06 20.62
CA GLN A 653 -3.39 18.36 20.06
C GLN A 653 -4.21 19.19 21.06
N GLN A 654 -5.04 18.55 21.88
CA GLN A 654 -5.85 19.20 22.92
C GLN A 654 -5.13 19.32 24.27
N ARG A 655 -3.86 18.89 24.38
CA ARG A 655 -3.16 18.75 25.67
C ARG A 655 -3.10 20.03 26.51
N LEU A 656 -2.98 21.19 25.85
CA LEU A 656 -2.92 22.48 26.53
C LEU A 656 -4.26 22.81 27.19
N GLU A 657 -5.36 22.50 26.52
CA GLU A 657 -6.71 22.73 27.03
C GLU A 657 -7.07 21.69 28.10
N LEU A 658 -6.77 20.41 27.84
CA LEU A 658 -6.96 19.33 28.83
C LEU A 658 -6.17 19.59 30.12
N MET A 659 -4.97 20.17 30.03
CA MET A 659 -4.21 20.58 31.20
C MET A 659 -4.89 21.71 31.99
N LYS A 660 -5.64 22.60 31.34
CA LYS A 660 -6.31 23.72 32.01
C LYS A 660 -7.69 23.35 32.54
N THR A 661 -8.53 22.71 31.72
CA THR A 661 -9.97 22.59 31.99
C THR A 661 -10.44 21.14 32.16
N ASN A 662 -9.56 20.15 31.98
CA ASN A 662 -9.90 18.71 31.91
C ASN A 662 -10.97 18.39 30.84
N ARG A 663 -11.24 19.32 29.93
CA ARG A 663 -12.22 19.19 28.86
C ARG A 663 -11.57 19.57 27.54
N ILE A 664 -12.19 19.14 26.46
CA ILE A 664 -11.80 19.51 25.12
C ILE A 664 -12.39 20.89 24.81
N ALA A 665 -11.67 21.69 24.02
CA ALA A 665 -12.19 22.97 23.57
C ALA A 665 -13.45 22.78 22.72
N GLN A 666 -14.57 23.35 23.19
CA GLN A 666 -15.90 23.19 22.58
C GLN A 666 -15.95 23.61 21.11
N GLU A 667 -15.09 24.55 20.70
CA GLU A 667 -15.01 25.04 19.33
C GLU A 667 -14.61 23.97 18.29
N TYR A 668 -14.02 22.85 18.72
CA TYR A 668 -13.63 21.75 17.84
C TYR A 668 -14.57 20.53 17.90
N LEU A 669 -15.57 20.54 18.79
CA LEU A 669 -16.49 19.42 18.97
C LEU A 669 -17.55 19.38 17.87
N ASN A 670 -18.00 18.16 17.52
CA ASN A 670 -19.08 17.87 16.58
C ASN A 670 -18.86 18.50 15.18
N LYS A 671 -17.61 18.56 14.75
CA LYS A 671 -17.18 19.02 13.43
C LYS A 671 -16.36 17.94 12.75
N LEU A 672 -16.77 17.57 11.54
CA LEU A 672 -16.05 16.61 10.70
C LEU A 672 -15.42 17.33 9.49
N PRO A 673 -14.18 17.02 9.12
CA PRO A 673 -13.55 17.60 7.94
C PRO A 673 -14.18 17.00 6.68
N LEU A 674 -14.36 17.83 5.65
CA LEU A 674 -14.86 17.39 4.35
C LEU A 674 -13.75 17.48 3.33
N THR A 675 -13.19 16.33 2.95
CA THR A 675 -12.09 16.28 1.97
C THR A 675 -12.47 17.05 0.69
N GLY A 676 -11.64 18.05 0.34
CA GLY A 676 -11.84 18.92 -0.83
C GLY A 676 -12.83 20.07 -0.65
N LYS A 677 -13.20 20.42 0.60
CA LYS A 677 -14.01 21.60 0.93
C LYS A 677 -13.39 22.37 2.10
N ASP A 678 -13.58 23.69 2.09
CA ASP A 678 -13.00 24.58 3.11
C ASP A 678 -13.81 24.62 4.42
N LEU A 679 -15.09 24.23 4.36
CA LEU A 679 -16.00 24.20 5.50
C LEU A 679 -16.23 22.76 5.98
N PRO A 680 -16.19 22.52 7.30
CA PRO A 680 -16.50 21.20 7.87
C PRO A 680 -18.01 20.90 7.84
N LEU A 681 -18.35 19.63 8.00
CA LEU A 681 -19.69 19.21 8.35
C LEU A 681 -19.91 19.45 9.84
N VAL A 682 -20.90 20.28 10.19
CA VAL A 682 -21.26 20.59 11.59
C VAL A 682 -22.55 19.86 11.95
N PHE A 683 -22.60 19.21 13.11
CA PHE A 683 -23.84 18.64 13.63
C PHE A 683 -24.66 19.74 14.31
N GLY A 684 -25.92 19.91 13.92
CA GLY A 684 -26.80 20.92 14.51
C GLY A 684 -28.25 20.69 14.09
N PRO A 685 -29.23 21.25 14.83
CA PRO A 685 -30.63 21.02 14.56
C PRO A 685 -31.08 21.71 13.26
N PHE A 686 -31.47 20.94 12.24
CA PHE A 686 -32.05 21.42 11.00
C PHE A 686 -33.58 21.44 11.05
N LYS A 687 -34.19 22.50 10.50
CA LYS A 687 -35.63 22.82 10.63
C LYS A 687 -36.58 21.79 10.00
N ASN A 688 -36.12 20.96 9.07
CA ASN A 688 -36.94 19.95 8.42
C ASN A 688 -36.83 18.60 9.14
N LYS A 689 -37.43 18.48 10.33
CA LYS A 689 -37.78 17.16 10.87
C LYS A 689 -38.93 16.61 10.01
N ARG A 690 -38.63 15.86 8.94
CA ARG A 690 -39.57 14.82 8.49
C ARG A 690 -39.68 13.79 9.62
N ASN A 691 -40.85 13.15 9.79
CA ASN A 691 -41.06 12.15 10.84
C ASN A 691 -39.83 11.22 10.90
N PRO A 692 -39.03 11.25 11.98
CA PRO A 692 -37.84 10.42 12.05
C PRO A 692 -38.29 8.97 11.99
N ASP A 693 -37.49 8.11 11.36
CA ASP A 693 -37.69 6.65 11.44
C ASP A 693 -37.99 6.25 12.90
N ASP A 694 -39.15 5.60 13.12
CA ASP A 694 -39.62 5.19 14.44
C ASP A 694 -38.54 4.38 15.19
N ARG A 695 -37.65 3.70 14.46
CA ARG A 695 -36.54 2.95 15.05
C ARG A 695 -35.48 3.84 15.70
N HIS A 696 -35.03 4.91 15.03
CA HIS A 696 -34.06 5.86 15.59
C HIS A 696 -34.62 6.49 16.86
N ASN A 697 -35.87 6.96 16.83
CA ASN A 697 -36.53 7.56 17.99
C ASN A 697 -36.60 6.60 19.18
N ASN A 698 -36.94 5.33 18.93
CA ASN A 698 -36.99 4.31 19.98
C ASN A 698 -35.60 4.03 20.58
N ILE A 699 -34.56 3.95 19.74
CA ILE A 699 -33.18 3.70 20.18
C ILE A 699 -32.64 4.90 20.98
N ILE A 700 -32.80 6.12 20.46
CA ILE A 700 -32.27 7.31 21.11
C ILE A 700 -32.98 7.60 22.43
N THR A 701 -34.28 7.29 22.54
CA THR A 701 -35.03 7.42 23.80
C THR A 701 -34.46 6.48 24.87
N LYS A 702 -34.16 5.22 24.51
CA LYS A 702 -33.53 4.25 25.42
C LYS A 702 -32.12 4.69 25.84
N ILE A 703 -31.31 5.15 24.89
CA ILE A 703 -29.96 5.68 25.15
C ILE A 703 -30.06 6.88 26.10
N SER A 704 -30.96 7.83 25.82
CA SER A 704 -31.12 9.05 26.63
C SER A 704 -31.54 8.73 28.07
N ALA A 705 -32.51 7.83 28.26
CA ALA A 705 -32.92 7.37 29.59
C ALA A 705 -31.76 6.71 30.36
N GLU A 706 -30.95 5.90 29.70
CA GLU A 706 -29.78 5.26 30.32
C GLU A 706 -28.70 6.30 30.67
N ARG A 707 -28.44 7.27 29.80
CA ARG A 707 -27.51 8.38 30.07
C ARG A 707 -27.96 9.21 31.28
N GLU A 708 -29.24 9.48 31.41
CA GLU A 708 -29.81 10.16 32.59
C GLU A 708 -29.63 9.34 33.86
N ARG A 709 -29.87 8.02 33.79
CA ARG A 709 -29.63 7.10 34.91
C ARG A 709 -28.16 7.12 35.35
N VAL A 710 -27.22 7.07 34.40
CA VAL A 710 -25.77 7.14 34.67
C VAL A 710 -25.36 8.52 35.23
N ARG A 711 -25.93 9.61 34.71
CA ARG A 711 -25.73 10.97 35.27
C ARG A 711 -26.21 11.05 36.72
N GLY A 712 -27.39 10.50 37.01
CA GLY A 712 -27.94 10.46 38.36
C GLY A 712 -27.02 9.72 39.34
N LEU A 713 -26.50 8.55 38.94
CA LEU A 713 -25.56 7.78 39.75
C LEU A 713 -24.25 8.53 40.02
N LYS A 714 -23.70 9.25 39.03
CA LYS A 714 -22.48 10.06 39.20
C LYS A 714 -22.67 11.27 40.12
N ASN A 715 -23.90 11.77 40.27
CA ASN A 715 -24.20 12.89 41.17
C ASN A 715 -24.50 12.42 42.61
N CYS A 716 -24.75 11.13 42.83
CA CYS A 716 -24.98 10.52 44.15
C CYS A 716 -23.72 9.95 44.81
N CYS A 717 -22.66 9.70 44.03
CA CYS A 717 -21.32 9.31 44.50
C CYS A 717 -20.41 10.54 44.54
#